data_AF-A0A7X8W044-F1
#
_entry.id   AF-A0A7X8W044-F1
#
_cell.length_a   1.000
_cell.length_b   1.000
_cell.length_c   1.000
_cell.angle_alpha   90.00
_cell.angle_beta   90.00
_cell.angle_gamma   90.00
#
_symmetry.space_group_name_H-M   'P 1'
#
loop_
_entity.id
_entity.type
_entity.pdbx_description
1 polymer ?
#
loop_
_entity_poly.entity_id
_entity_poly.type
_entity_poly.pdbx_seq_one_letter_code
_entity_poly.pdbx_strand_id
1 'polypeptide(L)'
;MSRFFRHLSGSLRRRALFVTAVVLLVVIVATAAIVSRSTDRLTSRRNAMVLQLSNKSVGRNAVLGTGINLIGLPDNNLISNGSFSPNMFQAYYAVHSGSTDAFDIKVSETRTDISLTENHFVDASIAIYRETLSSMDEIHEAVITSYEAGRIMNKTPVSLPEELKGLRLTGFAEWEGYTYACGPSSTLIKIPSGGDAKALSFDFLSDLTAIAAGPNGLMTGDATGRLFSSQDGVSWQLLPLEMSTAVRAISYVPIPDESNGFFLASGGPGELMFGHLQDMTPLVTSIKEDAVAAFIVTEDGIIYALGDKGHVYYSMNGIEWTEEKELTSEQAWLAGDVSGNLAFFTGASGQMAIRRANGIFVFLGFEGSDSLPRTLRRMTPYDPDQNVPLRKRTLANLTGVLAITSEKIVVLTDRGDALFSNDQGETWQPYTLFSDQPISRMTLMPSGDLYLVHPGGTLSRTELTSRFTFEPPLPSGEVQADDLIALSLATGYRMDVANQDLTAREGVLRVGEWCVSGGAEVSSSEDADIGRVGYDSNGSLKIMFAEHDAPGEEKDNESHDDDGTLATGKHDTSPTILRHERLFSISRQTVFQTPVNNPNRPYLSARLSQRIDLSRLVTSNILPLFRLEFDVARSDDADGNLEVWFSGPLVNEGEVFTVQSGDWRHQRATIAFSQKLRPEDELWINFGFSGSGSYMLDNVWFGRSEDARGALSSLVAENETLPSADVLRFDSVPIGRAGYLPESWCLPEGSTSGVREKRFHNLGCAMQLADLLSAQPWLVVDMHATEVELAHLMEYIAGSPLTPYGRLRSRDGAIGKWSDRFDAIYIEIVDRSNVLQNDVTRSNSVRRVIDQLSSSPEFHTIRNRVYFIDGMCYEDGRSHTSTDYHAGDFVIKKPFATIDEFNVILEEWVNAMPRWRTGDHHLYSELMRSFDVSAWEAPPRIADTVSVMLGDLGDHTVLSMMDVDFALPEALSGRAMNVRTLEVTRGLFGMERLASPTVIRKSGSIDEEGMTVEETTLYKVFRSREEVALIAANLGKSTSIISVEGFDFESDVSYDLYDYRGYKISSGWRSSYREAFTLLPGGVIVIRQLHD
;
A
#
# COMPACT_ATOMS: atom_id res chain seq x y z
N MET A 1 88.30 -11.77 44.71
CA MET A 1 88.96 -12.52 43.61
C MET A 1 90.46 -12.22 43.40
N SER A 2 91.04 -11.13 43.93
CA SER A 2 92.43 -10.73 43.62
C SER A 2 93.55 -11.50 44.35
N ARG A 3 93.24 -12.35 45.35
CA ARG A 3 94.24 -13.13 46.10
C ARG A 3 94.44 -14.57 45.61
N PHE A 4 93.55 -15.10 44.77
CA PHE A 4 93.59 -16.52 44.35
C PHE A 4 94.49 -16.78 43.11
N PHE A 5 94.90 -15.73 42.39
CA PHE A 5 95.52 -15.87 41.06
C PHE A 5 97.06 -15.81 41.03
N ARG A 6 97.76 -15.84 42.18
CA ARG A 6 99.23 -15.72 42.22
C ARG A 6 100.04 -17.02 42.06
N HIS A 7 99.41 -18.18 41.98
CA HIS A 7 100.13 -19.48 41.86
C HIS A 7 99.77 -20.35 40.64
N LEU A 8 99.24 -19.79 39.56
CA LEU A 8 98.92 -20.54 38.34
C LEU A 8 99.75 -20.07 37.14
N SER A 9 100.40 -21.03 36.47
CA SER A 9 101.29 -20.83 35.33
C SER A 9 100.57 -20.21 34.11
N GLY A 10 101.32 -19.45 33.30
CA GLY A 10 100.77 -18.58 32.25
C GLY A 10 99.92 -19.27 31.17
N SER A 11 100.04 -20.58 30.97
CA SER A 11 99.22 -21.33 30.00
C SER A 11 97.81 -21.64 30.53
N LEU A 12 97.64 -21.81 31.85
CA LEU A 12 96.35 -22.07 32.49
C LEU A 12 95.47 -20.81 32.56
N ARG A 13 96.07 -19.61 32.68
CA ARG A 13 95.32 -18.35 32.63
C ARG A 13 94.63 -18.09 31.29
N ARG A 14 95.29 -18.39 30.17
CA ARG A 14 94.70 -18.18 28.83
C ARG A 14 93.58 -19.19 28.54
N ARG A 15 93.75 -20.45 28.93
CA ARG A 15 92.70 -21.47 28.78
C ARG A 15 91.52 -21.21 29.70
N ALA A 16 91.76 -20.83 30.96
CA ALA A 16 90.68 -20.46 31.87
C ALA A 16 89.92 -19.22 31.35
N LEU A 17 90.61 -18.15 30.94
CA LEU A 17 89.95 -16.96 30.39
C LEU A 17 89.16 -17.26 29.12
N PHE A 18 89.70 -18.09 28.21
CA PHE A 18 89.01 -18.44 26.97
C PHE A 18 87.76 -19.31 27.24
N VAL A 19 87.87 -20.32 28.11
CA VAL A 19 86.74 -21.15 28.51
C VAL A 19 85.69 -20.33 29.25
N THR A 20 86.10 -19.41 30.13
CA THR A 20 85.15 -18.55 30.86
C THR A 20 84.45 -17.59 29.89
N ALA A 21 85.16 -17.04 28.90
CA ALA A 21 84.57 -16.17 27.88
C ALA A 21 83.59 -16.92 26.96
N VAL A 22 83.91 -18.15 26.56
CA VAL A 22 83.01 -18.99 25.75
C VAL A 22 81.78 -19.41 26.55
N VAL A 23 81.94 -19.79 27.82
CA VAL A 23 80.81 -20.13 28.70
C VAL A 23 79.94 -18.90 28.94
N LEU A 24 80.53 -17.72 29.16
CA LEU A 24 79.78 -16.48 29.30
C LEU A 24 79.02 -16.12 28.02
N LEU A 25 79.63 -16.32 26.85
CA LEU A 25 78.99 -16.10 25.56
C LEU A 25 77.81 -17.07 25.35
N VAL A 26 77.98 -18.35 25.67
CA VAL A 26 76.90 -19.34 25.57
C VAL A 26 75.78 -19.02 26.56
N VAL A 27 76.10 -18.58 27.78
CA VAL A 27 75.10 -18.15 28.75
C VAL A 27 74.40 -16.89 28.26
N ILE A 28 75.10 -15.91 27.71
CA ILE A 28 74.48 -14.68 27.16
C ILE A 28 73.59 -15.02 25.96
N VAL A 29 74.03 -15.88 25.06
CA VAL A 29 73.23 -16.33 23.90
C VAL A 29 72.04 -17.15 24.34
N ALA A 30 72.19 -18.04 25.32
CA ALA A 30 71.08 -18.81 25.89
C ALA A 30 70.10 -17.91 26.65
N THR A 31 70.60 -16.94 27.42
CA THR A 31 69.76 -15.98 28.14
C THR A 31 69.08 -15.04 27.16
N ALA A 32 69.75 -14.58 26.10
CA ALA A 32 69.15 -13.79 25.03
C ALA A 32 68.13 -14.61 24.23
N ALA A 33 68.36 -15.90 23.99
CA ALA A 33 67.40 -16.79 23.33
C ALA A 33 66.19 -17.10 24.24
N ILE A 34 66.41 -17.24 25.55
CA ILE A 34 65.34 -17.42 26.54
C ILE A 34 64.57 -16.11 26.72
N VAL A 35 65.25 -14.97 26.79
CA VAL A 35 64.64 -13.64 26.89
C VAL A 35 63.88 -13.34 25.62
N SER A 36 64.43 -13.56 24.42
CA SER A 36 63.75 -13.43 23.12
C SER A 36 62.53 -14.34 23.05
N ARG A 37 62.66 -15.63 23.41
CA ARG A 37 61.51 -16.55 23.49
C ARG A 37 60.50 -16.16 24.56
N SER A 38 60.92 -15.49 25.63
CA SER A 38 60.04 -15.01 26.69
C SER A 38 59.35 -13.70 26.31
N THR A 39 60.03 -12.80 25.60
CA THR A 39 59.46 -11.56 25.06
C THR A 39 58.50 -11.87 23.93
N ASP A 40 58.80 -12.80 23.03
CA ASP A 40 57.86 -13.29 22.01
C ASP A 40 56.63 -13.98 22.63
N ARG A 41 56.77 -14.58 23.83
CA ARG A 41 55.66 -15.16 24.60
C ARG A 41 54.88 -14.14 25.44
N LEU A 42 55.47 -12.98 25.75
CA LEU A 42 54.87 -11.93 26.60
C LEU A 42 54.23 -10.80 25.78
N THR A 43 54.71 -10.50 24.57
CA THR A 43 54.11 -9.47 23.69
C THR A 43 52.94 -9.99 22.85
N SER A 44 52.78 -11.32 22.73
CA SER A 44 51.71 -11.96 21.94
C SER A 44 50.42 -12.27 22.71
N ARG A 45 50.39 -12.20 24.04
CA ARG A 45 49.17 -12.50 24.82
C ARG A 45 48.26 -11.27 24.96
N ARG A 46 47.65 -10.83 23.86
CA ARG A 46 46.26 -10.36 23.98
C ARG A 46 45.43 -11.60 24.36
N ASN A 47 44.57 -11.46 25.35
CA ASN A 47 43.61 -12.48 25.77
C ASN A 47 42.60 -12.71 24.64
N ALA A 48 43.01 -13.39 23.57
CA ALA A 48 42.19 -13.67 22.39
C ALA A 48 41.50 -15.02 22.53
N MET A 49 40.23 -15.08 22.11
CA MET A 49 39.50 -16.31 21.92
C MET A 49 40.04 -17.02 20.67
N VAL A 50 40.47 -18.28 20.82
CA VAL A 50 41.02 -19.06 19.69
C VAL A 50 39.94 -19.95 19.11
N LEU A 51 39.65 -19.77 17.83
CA LEU A 51 38.64 -20.47 17.03
C LEU A 51 39.33 -21.46 16.10
N GLN A 52 38.81 -22.67 15.96
CA GLN A 52 39.21 -23.62 14.94
C GLN A 52 38.11 -23.81 13.90
N LEU A 53 38.45 -23.60 12.64
CA LEU A 53 37.53 -23.82 11.52
C LEU A 53 37.17 -25.31 11.43
N SER A 54 35.88 -25.58 11.22
CA SER A 54 35.38 -26.91 10.94
C SER A 54 35.53 -27.23 9.45
N ASN A 55 35.90 -28.46 9.11
CA ASN A 55 35.86 -28.95 7.72
C ASN A 55 34.54 -29.65 7.36
N LYS A 56 33.60 -29.75 8.32
CA LYS A 56 32.30 -30.40 8.14
C LYS A 56 31.31 -29.42 7.53
N SER A 57 30.75 -29.78 6.38
CA SER A 57 29.61 -29.09 5.76
C SER A 57 28.33 -29.36 6.57
N VAL A 58 27.51 -28.32 6.75
CA VAL A 58 26.24 -28.38 7.51
C VAL A 58 25.04 -28.43 6.57
N GLY A 59 25.15 -27.85 5.37
CA GLY A 59 24.06 -27.73 4.41
C GLY A 59 23.98 -28.90 3.42
N ARG A 60 22.77 -29.15 2.91
CA ARG A 60 22.51 -30.07 1.79
C ARG A 60 22.38 -29.35 0.44
N ASN A 61 22.33 -28.02 0.45
CA ASN A 61 21.99 -27.19 -0.69
C ASN A 61 23.25 -26.71 -1.42
N ALA A 62 23.23 -26.84 -2.75
CA ALA A 62 24.42 -26.63 -3.60
C ALA A 62 24.66 -25.17 -4.04
N VAL A 63 23.72 -24.27 -3.75
CA VAL A 63 23.79 -22.85 -4.13
C VAL A 63 23.43 -22.02 -2.89
N LEU A 64 24.34 -21.19 -2.41
CA LEU A 64 24.05 -20.16 -1.39
C LEU A 64 24.27 -18.80 -2.03
N GLY A 65 23.67 -17.74 -1.49
CA GLY A 65 23.93 -16.40 -1.98
C GLY A 65 23.20 -15.31 -1.21
N THR A 66 23.62 -14.07 -1.46
CA THR A 66 22.90 -12.88 -0.97
C THR A 66 22.58 -11.97 -2.14
N GLY A 67 21.42 -11.32 -2.08
CA GLY A 67 20.94 -10.50 -3.18
C GLY A 67 20.20 -9.26 -2.73
N ILE A 68 19.74 -8.51 -3.72
CA ILE A 68 18.97 -7.28 -3.53
C ILE A 68 17.52 -7.57 -3.87
N ASN A 69 16.62 -7.28 -2.94
CA ASN A 69 15.22 -7.06 -3.26
C ASN A 69 15.07 -5.58 -3.68
N LEU A 70 14.91 -5.35 -4.99
CA LEU A 70 14.85 -4.02 -5.57
C LEU A 70 13.47 -3.43 -5.35
N ILE A 71 13.37 -2.46 -4.43
CA ILE A 71 12.13 -1.76 -4.10
C ILE A 71 11.94 -0.50 -4.96
N GLY A 72 13.03 0.12 -5.41
CA GLY A 72 12.98 1.32 -6.23
C GLY A 72 14.30 1.70 -6.88
N LEU A 73 14.20 2.50 -7.94
CA LEU A 73 15.27 3.11 -8.73
C LEU A 73 15.02 4.62 -8.84
N PRO A 74 16.06 5.44 -9.07
CA PRO A 74 15.88 6.83 -9.44
C PRO A 74 15.09 6.94 -10.75
N ASP A 75 13.96 7.66 -10.71
CA ASP A 75 13.17 7.92 -11.90
C ASP A 75 13.95 8.78 -12.89
N ASN A 76 13.85 8.46 -14.18
CA ASN A 76 14.35 9.32 -15.25
C ASN A 76 13.33 10.39 -15.69
N ASN A 77 12.08 10.30 -15.21
CA ASN A 77 11.00 11.24 -15.47
C ASN A 77 10.58 11.94 -14.17
N LEU A 78 10.74 13.26 -14.13
CA LEU A 78 10.31 14.09 -13.02
C LEU A 78 8.80 14.37 -13.06
N ILE A 79 8.13 14.11 -14.20
CA ILE A 79 6.68 14.19 -14.33
C ILE A 79 6.05 12.92 -13.74
N SER A 80 4.97 13.11 -13.00
CA SER A 80 4.15 12.01 -12.50
C SER A 80 3.00 11.76 -13.46
N ASN A 81 2.73 10.49 -13.78
CA ASN A 81 1.61 10.09 -14.64
C ASN A 81 1.54 10.94 -15.94
N GLY A 82 2.64 10.96 -16.68
CA GLY A 82 2.75 11.76 -17.92
C GLY A 82 2.01 11.15 -19.12
N SER A 83 1.67 9.87 -19.07
CA SER A 83 0.86 9.17 -20.06
C SER A 83 -0.64 9.34 -19.83
N PHE A 84 -1.07 9.74 -18.63
CA PHE A 84 -2.48 9.79 -18.28
C PHE A 84 -3.19 8.44 -18.48
N SER A 85 -2.49 7.35 -18.16
CA SER A 85 -3.10 6.03 -18.11
C SER A 85 -4.28 6.03 -17.13
N PRO A 86 -5.39 5.34 -17.45
CA PRO A 86 -6.53 5.22 -16.55
C PRO A 86 -6.12 4.52 -15.24
N ASN A 87 -6.87 4.79 -14.18
CA ASN A 87 -6.73 4.01 -12.96
C ASN A 87 -7.42 2.67 -13.16
N MET A 88 -6.74 1.57 -12.80
CA MET A 88 -7.30 0.23 -12.91
C MET A 88 -7.88 -0.20 -11.57
N PHE A 89 -9.18 -0.51 -11.56
CA PHE A 89 -9.79 -1.28 -10.48
C PHE A 89 -9.76 -2.75 -10.87
N GLN A 90 -9.21 -3.60 -10.00
CA GLN A 90 -9.16 -5.04 -10.21
C GLN A 90 -9.64 -5.75 -8.94
N ALA A 91 -10.45 -6.79 -9.12
CA ALA A 91 -11.03 -7.54 -8.02
C ALA A 91 -11.19 -9.02 -8.37
N TYR A 92 -11.19 -9.86 -7.33
CA TYR A 92 -11.53 -11.26 -7.44
C TYR A 92 -12.77 -11.56 -6.60
N TYR A 93 -13.74 -12.20 -7.24
CA TYR A 93 -15.00 -12.57 -6.58
C TYR A 93 -15.27 -14.06 -6.73
N ALA A 94 -15.69 -14.69 -5.64
CA ALA A 94 -16.26 -16.03 -5.70
C ALA A 94 -17.74 -15.93 -6.06
N VAL A 95 -18.18 -16.72 -7.04
CA VAL A 95 -19.58 -16.75 -7.47
C VAL A 95 -20.43 -17.45 -6.42
N HIS A 96 -21.54 -16.83 -6.04
CA HIS A 96 -22.55 -17.48 -5.22
C HIS A 96 -23.50 -18.36 -6.05
N SER A 97 -23.97 -17.83 -7.18
CA SER A 97 -24.82 -18.55 -8.14
C SER A 97 -24.72 -17.90 -9.51
N GLY A 98 -25.01 -18.64 -10.59
CA GLY A 98 -24.98 -18.05 -11.93
C GLY A 98 -25.84 -18.77 -12.96
N SER A 99 -25.85 -18.21 -14.17
CA SER A 99 -26.49 -18.72 -15.39
C SER A 99 -25.46 -18.76 -16.52
N THR A 100 -25.91 -18.84 -17.76
CA THR A 100 -25.03 -18.81 -18.95
C THR A 100 -24.41 -17.43 -19.20
N ASP A 101 -25.00 -16.36 -18.67
CA ASP A 101 -24.75 -14.96 -19.04
C ASP A 101 -24.78 -14.00 -17.83
N ALA A 102 -24.94 -14.54 -16.62
CA ALA A 102 -24.97 -13.75 -15.41
C ALA A 102 -24.43 -14.55 -14.22
N PHE A 103 -23.97 -13.82 -13.19
CA PHE A 103 -23.63 -14.37 -11.90
C PHE A 103 -24.00 -13.41 -10.78
N ASP A 104 -24.23 -13.96 -9.59
CA ASP A 104 -24.53 -13.25 -8.37
C ASP A 104 -23.36 -13.44 -7.38
N ILE A 105 -22.95 -12.35 -6.73
CA ILE A 105 -21.93 -12.34 -5.68
C ILE A 105 -22.58 -11.87 -4.38
N LYS A 106 -22.20 -12.48 -3.27
CA LYS A 106 -22.56 -12.02 -1.93
C LYS A 106 -21.57 -10.98 -1.45
N VAL A 107 -22.08 -9.82 -1.06
CA VAL A 107 -21.26 -8.72 -0.51
C VAL A 107 -20.49 -9.18 0.74
N SER A 108 -21.07 -10.09 1.53
CA SER A 108 -20.48 -10.62 2.77
C SER A 108 -19.34 -11.61 2.61
N GLU A 109 -19.15 -12.13 1.40
CA GLU A 109 -18.11 -13.12 1.10
C GLU A 109 -17.01 -12.51 0.22
N THR A 110 -17.09 -11.21 -0.11
CA THR A 110 -16.03 -10.53 -0.86
C THR A 110 -14.88 -10.12 0.06
N ARG A 111 -13.65 -10.32 -0.43
CA ARG A 111 -12.44 -9.76 0.20
C ARG A 111 -12.11 -8.36 -0.29
N THR A 112 -12.72 -7.95 -1.39
CA THR A 112 -12.59 -6.62 -2.00
C THR A 112 -13.92 -5.88 -1.91
N ASP A 113 -13.88 -4.58 -1.63
CA ASP A 113 -15.07 -3.73 -1.61
C ASP A 113 -15.77 -3.77 -2.97
N ILE A 114 -17.08 -3.95 -2.95
CA ILE A 114 -17.94 -3.95 -4.13
C ILE A 114 -18.73 -2.64 -4.17
N SER A 115 -18.65 -1.93 -5.29
CA SER A 115 -19.38 -0.67 -5.46
C SER A 115 -20.89 -0.90 -5.41
N LEU A 116 -21.60 -0.16 -4.57
CA LEU A 116 -23.07 -0.18 -4.50
C LEU A 116 -23.73 0.83 -5.46
N THR A 117 -23.00 1.26 -6.49
CA THR A 117 -23.54 2.15 -7.53
C THR A 117 -23.99 1.32 -8.73
N GLU A 118 -25.24 1.51 -9.16
CA GLU A 118 -25.79 0.82 -10.34
C GLU A 118 -24.93 1.07 -11.57
N ASN A 119 -24.75 0.04 -12.39
CA ASN A 119 -23.93 0.08 -13.61
C ASN A 119 -22.46 0.52 -13.43
N HIS A 120 -21.93 0.59 -12.20
CA HIS A 120 -20.55 0.98 -11.95
C HIS A 120 -19.53 0.11 -12.70
N PHE A 121 -19.82 -1.19 -12.82
CA PHE A 121 -18.96 -2.16 -13.48
C PHE A 121 -19.30 -2.39 -14.95
N VAL A 122 -20.18 -1.59 -15.58
CA VAL A 122 -20.42 -1.70 -17.02
C VAL A 122 -19.12 -1.42 -17.77
N ASP A 123 -18.89 -2.18 -18.85
CA ASP A 123 -17.66 -2.20 -19.64
C ASP A 123 -16.43 -2.82 -18.92
N ALA A 124 -16.58 -3.31 -17.68
CA ALA A 124 -15.54 -4.07 -17.03
C ALA A 124 -15.30 -5.40 -17.78
N SER A 125 -14.02 -5.74 -17.97
CA SER A 125 -13.63 -7.04 -18.50
C SER A 125 -13.59 -8.07 -17.39
N ILE A 126 -14.06 -9.28 -17.69
CA ILE A 126 -14.03 -10.41 -16.76
C ILE A 126 -13.39 -11.64 -17.39
N ALA A 127 -12.69 -12.41 -16.57
CA ALA A 127 -12.29 -13.78 -16.85
C ALA A 127 -12.88 -14.70 -15.78
N ILE A 128 -13.49 -15.80 -16.22
CA ILE A 128 -14.15 -16.79 -15.37
C ILE A 128 -13.27 -18.02 -15.27
N TYR A 129 -12.89 -18.37 -14.04
CA TYR A 129 -12.06 -19.53 -13.74
C TYR A 129 -12.88 -20.59 -13.01
N ARG A 130 -12.74 -21.85 -13.45
CA ARG A 130 -13.29 -23.00 -12.74
C ARG A 130 -12.19 -23.76 -12.03
N GLU A 131 -12.36 -23.89 -10.72
CA GLU A 131 -11.41 -24.62 -9.88
C GLU A 131 -11.80 -26.11 -9.77
N THR A 132 -10.80 -26.98 -9.86
CA THR A 132 -10.87 -28.38 -9.45
C THR A 132 -9.87 -28.63 -8.32
N LEU A 133 -9.87 -29.85 -7.76
CA LEU A 133 -8.88 -30.22 -6.73
C LEU A 133 -7.41 -30.13 -7.23
N SER A 134 -7.18 -30.03 -8.53
CA SER A 134 -5.83 -30.05 -9.12
C SER A 134 -5.58 -29.02 -10.22
N SER A 135 -6.57 -28.27 -10.66
CA SER A 135 -6.43 -27.28 -11.74
C SER A 135 -7.30 -26.06 -11.48
N MET A 136 -6.92 -24.94 -12.09
CA MET A 136 -7.75 -23.76 -12.23
C MET A 136 -7.72 -23.39 -13.71
N ASP A 137 -8.83 -23.61 -14.39
CA ASP A 137 -8.93 -23.47 -15.84
C ASP A 137 -9.76 -22.23 -16.17
N GLU A 138 -9.25 -21.36 -17.05
CA GLU A 138 -10.04 -20.28 -17.61
C GLU A 138 -11.09 -20.86 -18.56
N ILE A 139 -12.36 -20.62 -18.28
CA ILE A 139 -13.47 -21.17 -19.07
C ILE A 139 -14.12 -20.15 -20.00
N HIS A 140 -13.96 -18.85 -19.73
CA HIS A 140 -14.62 -17.80 -20.49
C HIS A 140 -14.04 -16.40 -20.20
N GLU A 141 -13.98 -15.55 -21.24
CA GLU A 141 -13.75 -14.11 -21.13
C GLU A 141 -14.98 -13.35 -21.65
N ALA A 142 -15.36 -12.26 -20.97
CA ALA A 142 -16.52 -11.46 -21.34
C ALA A 142 -16.40 -10.01 -20.84
N VAL A 143 -17.37 -9.18 -21.23
CA VAL A 143 -17.52 -7.80 -20.75
C VAL A 143 -18.86 -7.67 -20.03
N ILE A 144 -18.87 -6.99 -18.89
CA ILE A 144 -20.08 -6.69 -18.13
C ILE A 144 -20.96 -5.71 -18.92
N THR A 145 -22.20 -6.10 -19.19
CA THR A 145 -23.19 -5.27 -19.90
C THR A 145 -24.22 -4.64 -18.97
N SER A 146 -24.45 -5.24 -17.79
CA SER A 146 -25.23 -4.61 -16.73
C SER A 146 -24.76 -5.06 -15.36
N TYR A 147 -24.91 -4.17 -14.38
CA TYR A 147 -24.59 -4.43 -12.98
C TYR A 147 -25.74 -3.93 -12.12
N GLU A 148 -26.43 -4.87 -11.46
CA GLU A 148 -27.51 -4.59 -10.51
C GLU A 148 -26.97 -4.71 -9.08
N ALA A 149 -26.78 -3.58 -8.42
CA ALA A 149 -26.31 -3.53 -7.05
C ALA A 149 -27.44 -3.79 -6.05
N GLY A 150 -27.10 -4.38 -4.91
CA GLY A 150 -27.92 -4.32 -3.71
C GLY A 150 -29.23 -5.12 -3.76
N ARG A 151 -29.20 -6.32 -4.34
CA ARG A 151 -30.32 -7.28 -4.32
C ARG A 151 -30.37 -7.98 -2.96
N ILE A 152 -31.52 -7.91 -2.30
CA ILE A 152 -31.73 -8.57 -1.00
C ILE A 152 -32.17 -10.02 -1.23
N MET A 153 -31.40 -10.97 -0.69
CA MET A 153 -31.62 -12.41 -0.85
C MET A 153 -31.54 -13.16 0.49
N ASN A 154 -32.02 -14.41 0.51
CA ASN A 154 -31.81 -15.38 1.59
C ASN A 154 -32.24 -14.92 3.00
N LYS A 155 -33.52 -14.56 3.17
CA LYS A 155 -34.05 -14.25 4.50
C LYS A 155 -34.05 -15.49 5.41
N THR A 156 -33.28 -15.44 6.48
CA THR A 156 -33.16 -16.50 7.48
C THR A 156 -33.47 -15.99 8.89
N PRO A 157 -34.23 -16.74 9.71
CA PRO A 157 -34.42 -16.38 11.11
C PRO A 157 -33.12 -16.62 11.89
N VAL A 158 -32.71 -15.66 12.73
CA VAL A 158 -31.57 -15.84 13.63
C VAL A 158 -32.08 -16.49 14.93
N SER A 159 -31.51 -17.64 15.29
CA SER A 159 -31.86 -18.32 16.52
C SER A 159 -31.32 -17.54 17.73
N LEU A 160 -32.21 -17.03 18.57
CA LEU A 160 -31.88 -16.37 19.83
C LEU A 160 -32.06 -17.34 21.01
N PRO A 161 -31.16 -17.32 22.01
CA PRO A 161 -31.37 -17.99 23.29
C PRO A 161 -32.75 -17.67 23.88
N GLU A 162 -33.39 -18.64 24.56
CA GLU A 162 -34.74 -18.46 25.14
C GLU A 162 -34.84 -17.26 26.09
N GLU A 163 -33.77 -16.99 26.83
CA GLU A 163 -33.65 -15.85 27.77
C GLU A 163 -33.62 -14.48 27.07
N LEU A 164 -33.34 -14.45 25.78
CA LEU A 164 -33.26 -13.24 24.96
C LEU A 164 -34.49 -13.02 24.07
N LYS A 165 -35.43 -13.98 24.01
CA LYS A 165 -36.67 -13.83 23.24
C LYS A 165 -37.56 -12.76 23.87
N GLY A 166 -38.13 -11.88 23.04
CA GLY A 166 -38.97 -10.78 23.53
C GLY A 166 -38.22 -9.48 23.80
N LEU A 167 -36.88 -9.49 23.85
CA LEU A 167 -36.08 -8.31 24.16
C LEU A 167 -35.94 -7.39 22.95
N ARG A 168 -35.99 -6.07 23.20
CA ARG A 168 -35.86 -5.05 22.16
C ARG A 168 -34.39 -4.73 21.92
N LEU A 169 -33.85 -5.14 20.78
CA LEU A 169 -32.49 -4.76 20.39
C LEU A 169 -32.44 -3.28 19.97
N THR A 170 -31.45 -2.55 20.49
CA THR A 170 -31.33 -1.08 20.38
C THR A 170 -30.17 -0.64 19.50
N GLY A 171 -29.15 -1.48 19.29
CA GLY A 171 -28.01 -1.14 18.43
C GLY A 171 -27.29 -2.38 17.92
N PHE A 172 -26.59 -2.22 16.79
CA PHE A 172 -25.78 -3.24 16.13
C PHE A 172 -24.43 -2.65 15.74
N ALA A 173 -23.38 -3.45 15.80
CA ALA A 173 -22.04 -3.11 15.32
C ALA A 173 -21.32 -4.36 14.83
N GLU A 174 -20.43 -4.24 13.84
CA GLU A 174 -19.64 -5.36 13.34
C GLU A 174 -18.16 -5.18 13.70
N TRP A 175 -17.55 -6.22 14.26
CA TRP A 175 -16.14 -6.22 14.64
C TRP A 175 -15.54 -7.62 14.54
N GLU A 176 -14.38 -7.75 13.91
CA GLU A 176 -13.66 -9.01 13.67
C GLU A 176 -14.51 -10.14 13.06
N GLY A 177 -15.39 -9.81 12.10
CA GLY A 177 -16.25 -10.79 11.43
C GLY A 177 -17.43 -11.29 12.26
N TYR A 178 -17.75 -10.64 13.37
CA TYR A 178 -18.92 -10.90 14.18
C TYR A 178 -19.82 -9.67 14.27
N THR A 179 -21.13 -9.89 14.28
CA THR A 179 -22.10 -8.84 14.60
C THR A 179 -22.42 -8.86 16.09
N TYR A 180 -22.30 -7.71 16.74
CA TYR A 180 -22.68 -7.47 18.12
C TYR A 180 -24.00 -6.71 18.15
N ALA A 181 -24.93 -7.15 19.00
CA ALA A 181 -26.19 -6.44 19.23
C ALA A 181 -26.37 -6.15 20.73
N CYS A 182 -26.90 -4.97 21.05
CA CYS A 182 -27.17 -4.56 22.43
C CYS A 182 -28.66 -4.27 22.65
N GLY A 183 -29.08 -4.26 23.91
CA GLY A 183 -30.46 -4.00 24.32
C GLY A 183 -30.62 -3.72 25.82
N PRO A 184 -31.86 -3.53 26.30
CA PRO A 184 -32.15 -3.30 27.70
C PRO A 184 -31.80 -4.52 28.56
N SER A 185 -31.82 -4.37 29.89
CA SER A 185 -31.57 -5.45 30.85
C SER A 185 -30.21 -6.14 30.65
N SER A 186 -29.16 -5.34 30.38
CA SER A 186 -27.79 -5.82 30.16
C SER A 186 -27.66 -6.79 28.98
N THR A 187 -28.53 -6.67 27.98
CA THR A 187 -28.49 -7.54 26.81
C THR A 187 -27.32 -7.19 25.91
N LEU A 188 -26.40 -8.14 25.74
CA LEU A 188 -25.34 -8.09 24.76
C LEU A 188 -25.26 -9.45 24.05
N ILE A 189 -25.24 -9.43 22.73
CA ILE A 189 -25.32 -10.62 21.88
C ILE A 189 -24.17 -10.60 20.89
N LYS A 190 -23.53 -11.75 20.69
CA LYS A 190 -22.56 -12.00 19.62
C LYS A 190 -23.15 -12.97 18.60
N ILE A 191 -23.19 -12.56 17.34
CA ILE A 191 -23.77 -13.31 16.22
C ILE A 191 -22.65 -13.63 15.23
N PRO A 192 -22.26 -14.91 15.07
CA PRO A 192 -21.33 -15.34 14.04
C PRO A 192 -21.95 -15.30 12.65
N SER A 193 -21.14 -15.08 11.60
CA SER A 193 -21.57 -15.29 10.22
C SER A 193 -22.09 -16.73 10.05
N GLY A 194 -23.33 -16.86 9.60
CA GLY A 194 -24.02 -18.15 9.46
C GLY A 194 -24.37 -18.92 10.74
N GLY A 195 -24.14 -18.37 11.94
CA GLY A 195 -24.25 -19.12 13.22
C GLY A 195 -25.37 -18.68 14.16
N ASP A 196 -25.56 -19.46 15.24
CA ASP A 196 -26.50 -19.13 16.31
C ASP A 196 -25.97 -17.99 17.20
N ALA A 197 -26.88 -17.11 17.62
CA ALA A 197 -26.55 -15.99 18.49
C ALA A 197 -26.19 -16.48 19.90
N LYS A 198 -25.16 -15.86 20.50
CA LYS A 198 -24.71 -16.15 21.86
C LYS A 198 -24.88 -14.93 22.75
N ALA A 199 -25.50 -15.13 23.92
CA ALA A 199 -25.52 -14.12 24.96
C ALA A 199 -24.10 -13.92 25.53
N LEU A 200 -23.69 -12.69 25.72
CA LEU A 200 -22.45 -12.33 26.40
C LEU A 200 -22.77 -11.82 27.81
N SER A 201 -21.89 -12.11 28.76
CA SER A 201 -21.97 -11.52 30.09
C SER A 201 -21.61 -10.04 30.02
N PHE A 202 -22.52 -9.19 30.50
CA PHE A 202 -22.26 -7.78 30.71
C PHE A 202 -22.39 -7.48 32.19
N ASP A 203 -21.26 -7.24 32.86
CA ASP A 203 -21.19 -7.18 34.33
C ASP A 203 -21.87 -5.94 34.94
N PHE A 204 -22.37 -5.03 34.10
CA PHE A 204 -23.06 -3.82 34.51
C PHE A 204 -24.58 -3.99 34.34
N LEU A 205 -25.35 -3.73 35.40
CA LEU A 205 -26.80 -3.63 35.32
C LEU A 205 -27.18 -2.32 34.63
N SER A 206 -27.45 -2.38 33.33
CA SER A 206 -27.62 -1.21 32.46
C SER A 206 -28.58 -1.49 31.31
N ASP A 207 -29.35 -0.49 30.90
CA ASP A 207 -30.15 -0.54 29.67
C ASP A 207 -29.33 0.05 28.52
N LEU A 208 -28.73 -0.80 27.69
CA LEU A 208 -27.87 -0.37 26.59
C LEU A 208 -28.70 0.23 25.44
N THR A 209 -28.27 1.38 24.92
CA THR A 209 -29.02 2.17 23.94
C THR A 209 -28.32 2.29 22.59
N ALA A 210 -26.99 2.23 22.56
CA ALA A 210 -26.19 2.35 21.35
C ALA A 210 -24.89 1.54 21.45
N ILE A 211 -24.38 1.06 20.33
CA ILE A 211 -23.09 0.37 20.22
C ILE A 211 -22.44 0.73 18.88
N ALA A 212 -21.12 0.88 18.87
CA ALA A 212 -20.32 1.09 17.67
C ALA A 212 -19.01 0.31 17.75
N ALA A 213 -18.43 -0.01 16.60
CA ALA A 213 -17.16 -0.70 16.47
C ALA A 213 -16.12 0.18 15.77
N GLY A 214 -14.89 0.09 16.23
CA GLY A 214 -13.70 0.60 15.55
C GLY A 214 -12.64 -0.50 15.45
N PRO A 215 -11.50 -0.26 14.79
CA PRO A 215 -10.47 -1.28 14.59
C PRO A 215 -9.92 -1.85 15.91
N ASN A 216 -9.91 -1.04 16.98
CA ASN A 216 -9.35 -1.41 18.28
C ASN A 216 -10.37 -1.93 19.30
N GLY A 217 -11.64 -2.12 18.90
CA GLY A 217 -12.68 -2.67 19.79
C GLY A 217 -14.05 -2.01 19.67
N LEU A 218 -14.89 -2.23 20.69
CA LEU A 218 -16.29 -1.82 20.77
C LEU A 218 -16.52 -0.74 21.84
N MET A 219 -17.48 0.15 21.59
CA MET A 219 -17.98 1.12 22.55
C MET A 219 -19.50 1.07 22.61
N THR A 220 -20.07 1.08 23.83
CA THR A 220 -21.52 1.10 24.06
C THR A 220 -21.90 2.15 25.10
N GLY A 221 -23.15 2.60 25.07
CA GLY A 221 -23.71 3.57 26.00
C GLY A 221 -25.05 3.12 26.54
N ASP A 222 -25.44 3.66 27.69
CA ASP A 222 -26.70 3.28 28.34
C ASP A 222 -27.70 4.45 28.50
N ALA A 223 -28.90 4.08 28.95
CA ALA A 223 -30.01 5.00 29.21
C ALA A 223 -29.75 6.02 30.33
N THR A 224 -28.66 5.89 31.09
CA THR A 224 -28.26 6.81 32.15
C THR A 224 -27.15 7.76 31.74
N GLY A 225 -26.58 7.60 30.53
CA GLY A 225 -25.48 8.43 30.04
C GLY A 225 -24.09 7.86 30.28
N ARG A 226 -23.97 6.63 30.77
CA ARG A 226 -22.67 5.97 30.99
C ARG A 226 -22.14 5.37 29.69
N LEU A 227 -20.82 5.43 29.50
CA LEU A 227 -20.11 4.85 28.37
C LEU A 227 -19.23 3.68 28.81
N PHE A 228 -19.21 2.63 28.01
CA PHE A 228 -18.42 1.42 28.25
C PHE A 228 -17.61 1.06 27.02
N SER A 229 -16.43 0.48 27.21
CA SER A 229 -15.58 0.03 26.12
C SER A 229 -15.03 -1.38 26.33
N SER A 230 -14.69 -2.04 25.24
CA SER A 230 -14.10 -3.39 25.23
C SER A 230 -13.13 -3.55 24.06
N GLN A 231 -11.95 -4.10 24.33
CA GLN A 231 -10.92 -4.39 23.31
C GLN A 231 -11.03 -5.80 22.71
N ASP A 232 -11.80 -6.69 23.34
CA ASP A 232 -11.94 -8.11 22.99
C ASP A 232 -13.41 -8.53 22.76
N GLY A 233 -14.34 -7.60 22.94
CA GLY A 233 -15.79 -7.82 22.87
C GLY A 233 -16.36 -8.66 24.03
N VAL A 234 -15.54 -9.04 25.00
CA VAL A 234 -15.92 -9.92 26.12
C VAL A 234 -15.77 -9.19 27.45
N SER A 235 -14.64 -8.52 27.65
CA SER A 235 -14.28 -7.78 28.84
C SER A 235 -14.67 -6.32 28.66
N TRP A 236 -15.62 -5.83 29.48
CA TRP A 236 -16.13 -4.46 29.39
C TRP A 236 -15.67 -3.60 30.56
N GLN A 237 -15.32 -2.35 30.27
CA GLN A 237 -14.88 -1.36 31.25
C GLN A 237 -15.79 -0.13 31.20
N LEU A 238 -16.17 0.39 32.37
CA LEU A 238 -16.87 1.68 32.49
C LEU A 238 -15.85 2.81 32.34
N LEU A 239 -16.11 3.74 31.42
CA LEU A 239 -15.31 4.94 31.27
C LEU A 239 -15.62 5.93 32.42
N PRO A 240 -14.63 6.69 32.93
CA PRO A 240 -14.82 7.64 34.03
C PRO A 240 -15.49 8.96 33.57
N LEU A 241 -16.50 8.85 32.71
CA LEU A 241 -17.19 9.94 32.03
C LEU A 241 -18.68 9.59 31.93
N GLU A 242 -19.54 10.57 32.17
CA GLU A 242 -20.99 10.41 32.08
C GLU A 242 -21.59 11.59 31.33
N MET A 243 -22.56 11.31 30.46
CA MET A 243 -23.39 12.31 29.81
C MET A 243 -24.58 12.65 30.71
N SER A 244 -25.19 13.82 30.54
CA SER A 244 -26.30 14.27 31.41
C SER A 244 -27.59 13.46 31.23
N THR A 245 -27.75 12.79 30.09
CA THR A 245 -28.90 11.97 29.75
C THR A 245 -28.48 10.69 29.03
N ALA A 246 -29.46 9.83 28.70
CA ALA A 246 -29.27 8.64 27.89
C ALA A 246 -28.36 8.90 26.68
N VAL A 247 -27.41 7.98 26.45
CA VAL A 247 -26.60 8.00 25.23
C VAL A 247 -27.50 7.71 24.05
N ARG A 248 -27.55 8.61 23.06
CA ARG A 248 -28.49 8.54 21.93
C ARG A 248 -27.86 7.92 20.69
N ALA A 249 -26.64 8.33 20.36
CA ALA A 249 -25.90 7.79 19.23
C ALA A 249 -24.43 7.60 19.61
N ILE A 250 -23.82 6.54 19.07
CA ILE A 250 -22.38 6.33 19.07
C ILE A 250 -22.00 5.96 17.65
N SER A 251 -20.95 6.56 17.10
CA SER A 251 -20.42 6.24 15.78
C SER A 251 -18.90 6.25 15.79
N TYR A 252 -18.28 5.41 14.97
CA TYR A 252 -16.85 5.46 14.69
C TYR A 252 -16.62 6.14 13.35
N VAL A 253 -15.71 7.12 13.32
CA VAL A 253 -15.34 7.86 12.12
C VAL A 253 -13.94 7.42 11.68
N PRO A 254 -13.79 6.75 10.53
CA PRO A 254 -12.48 6.37 9.99
C PRO A 254 -11.74 7.61 9.42
N ILE A 255 -10.42 7.64 9.55
CA ILE A 255 -9.54 8.59 8.86
C ILE A 255 -8.70 7.78 7.84
N PRO A 256 -8.48 8.25 6.59
CA PRO A 256 -7.90 7.46 5.48
C PRO A 256 -6.47 6.91 5.63
N ASP A 257 -5.83 7.04 6.80
CA ASP A 257 -4.54 6.41 7.10
C ASP A 257 -4.77 5.40 8.24
N GLU A 258 -4.68 4.11 7.92
CA GLU A 258 -5.09 2.97 8.76
C GLU A 258 -4.37 2.95 10.12
N SER A 259 -5.01 3.58 11.13
CA SER A 259 -4.87 3.39 12.59
C SER A 259 -5.51 4.51 13.42
N ASN A 260 -5.90 5.65 12.82
CA ASN A 260 -6.25 6.89 13.54
C ASN A 260 -7.69 7.41 13.34
N GLY A 261 -8.72 6.55 13.38
CA GLY A 261 -10.10 7.04 13.49
C GLY A 261 -10.51 7.31 14.95
N PHE A 262 -11.72 7.84 15.16
CA PHE A 262 -12.22 8.24 16.48
C PHE A 262 -13.69 7.88 16.69
N PHE A 263 -14.10 7.78 17.95
CA PHE A 263 -15.49 7.63 18.37
C PHE A 263 -16.13 8.99 18.63
N LEU A 264 -17.39 9.12 18.22
CA LEU A 264 -18.30 10.18 18.61
C LEU A 264 -19.45 9.59 19.41
N ALA A 265 -19.82 10.24 20.52
CA ALA A 265 -21.01 9.88 21.28
C ALA A 265 -21.86 11.12 21.59
N SER A 266 -23.18 10.97 21.51
CA SER A 266 -24.14 12.02 21.85
C SER A 266 -25.04 11.64 23.02
N GLY A 267 -25.46 12.64 23.78
CA GLY A 267 -26.32 12.49 24.96
C GLY A 267 -27.36 13.59 25.02
N GLY A 268 -27.24 14.47 26.00
CA GLY A 268 -28.15 15.59 26.19
C GLY A 268 -27.98 16.71 25.14
N PRO A 269 -28.80 17.77 25.21
CA PRO A 269 -28.70 18.92 24.32
C PRO A 269 -27.29 19.52 24.32
N GLY A 270 -26.67 19.57 23.13
CA GLY A 270 -25.31 20.09 22.93
C GLY A 270 -24.16 19.26 23.48
N GLU A 271 -24.43 18.08 24.07
CA GLU A 271 -23.41 17.20 24.61
C GLU A 271 -22.86 16.25 23.55
N LEU A 272 -21.59 16.44 23.20
CA LEU A 272 -20.81 15.52 22.38
C LEU A 272 -19.54 15.10 23.12
N MET A 273 -19.19 13.83 22.94
CA MET A 273 -17.91 13.27 23.36
C MET A 273 -17.13 12.82 22.13
N PHE A 274 -15.82 13.01 22.13
CA PHE A 274 -14.90 12.67 21.05
C PHE A 274 -13.65 12.01 21.62
N GLY A 275 -13.14 10.97 20.95
CA GLY A 275 -11.83 10.40 21.28
C GLY A 275 -11.65 8.94 20.88
N HIS A 276 -10.80 8.23 21.59
CA HIS A 276 -10.51 6.81 21.35
C HIS A 276 -11.11 5.92 22.43
N LEU A 277 -11.03 4.61 22.23
CA LEU A 277 -11.69 3.58 23.04
C LEU A 277 -11.48 3.71 24.57
N GLN A 278 -10.35 4.29 24.99
CA GLN A 278 -9.99 4.48 26.41
C GLN A 278 -9.82 5.96 26.81
N ASP A 279 -9.91 6.88 25.86
CA ASP A 279 -9.63 8.31 26.06
C ASP A 279 -10.67 9.15 25.32
N MET A 280 -11.86 9.22 25.91
CA MET A 280 -12.96 10.07 25.43
C MET A 280 -12.90 11.42 26.15
N THR A 281 -13.24 12.49 25.46
CA THR A 281 -13.26 13.84 26.03
C THR A 281 -14.53 14.59 25.62
N PRO A 282 -15.10 15.41 26.52
CA PRO A 282 -16.23 16.26 26.16
C PRO A 282 -15.79 17.36 25.20
N LEU A 283 -16.58 17.57 24.15
CA LEU A 283 -16.31 18.57 23.13
C LEU A 283 -17.04 19.87 23.46
N VAL A 284 -16.36 21.02 23.30
CA VAL A 284 -17.04 22.32 23.33
C VAL A 284 -17.58 22.60 21.94
N THR A 285 -18.90 22.57 21.79
CA THR A 285 -19.56 22.59 20.48
C THR A 285 -20.42 23.84 20.28
N SER A 286 -20.72 24.16 19.02
CA SER A 286 -21.71 25.16 18.63
C SER A 286 -23.17 24.64 18.72
N ILE A 287 -23.35 23.33 18.88
CA ILE A 287 -24.64 22.66 19.04
C ILE A 287 -25.13 22.95 20.46
N LYS A 288 -26.19 23.75 20.60
CA LYS A 288 -26.68 24.17 21.93
C LYS A 288 -28.03 23.59 22.28
N GLU A 289 -28.95 23.59 21.31
CA GLU A 289 -30.35 23.31 21.60
C GLU A 289 -30.75 21.88 21.27
N ASP A 290 -30.08 21.24 20.33
CA ASP A 290 -30.38 19.88 19.87
C ASP A 290 -29.66 18.81 20.68
N ALA A 291 -30.38 17.73 20.98
CA ALA A 291 -29.76 16.46 21.30
C ALA A 291 -29.60 15.66 19.99
N VAL A 292 -28.36 15.26 19.69
CA VAL A 292 -28.04 14.59 18.42
C VAL A 292 -28.62 13.17 18.42
N ALA A 293 -29.54 12.91 17.49
CA ALA A 293 -30.23 11.64 17.33
C ALA A 293 -29.43 10.61 16.52
N ALA A 294 -28.64 11.06 15.55
CA ALA A 294 -27.82 10.22 14.69
C ALA A 294 -26.59 10.97 14.17
N PHE A 295 -25.53 10.23 13.87
CA PHE A 295 -24.39 10.69 13.10
C PHE A 295 -24.38 10.01 11.74
N ILE A 296 -23.98 10.75 10.71
CA ILE A 296 -23.81 10.25 9.36
C ILE A 296 -22.43 10.66 8.88
N VAL A 297 -21.66 9.74 8.31
CA VAL A 297 -20.35 10.06 7.72
C VAL A 297 -20.46 9.80 6.22
N THR A 298 -20.23 10.83 5.42
CA THR A 298 -20.25 10.73 3.96
C THR A 298 -18.90 10.27 3.42
N GLU A 299 -18.89 9.72 2.20
CA GLU A 299 -17.65 9.25 1.55
C GLU A 299 -16.62 10.37 1.32
N ASP A 300 -17.05 11.62 1.13
CA ASP A 300 -16.17 12.80 1.07
C ASP A 300 -15.59 13.22 2.44
N GLY A 301 -15.94 12.48 3.50
CA GLY A 301 -15.41 12.63 4.86
C GLY A 301 -16.14 13.67 5.72
N ILE A 302 -17.35 14.09 5.31
CA ILE A 302 -18.16 15.04 6.08
C ILE A 302 -19.00 14.28 7.09
N ILE A 303 -18.97 14.74 8.33
CA ILE A 303 -19.74 14.17 9.44
C ILE A 303 -20.94 15.06 9.69
N TYR A 304 -22.16 14.53 9.56
CA TYR A 304 -23.39 15.22 9.92
C TYR A 304 -23.91 14.74 11.27
N ALA A 305 -24.35 15.67 12.11
CA ALA A 305 -25.05 15.44 13.36
C ALA A 305 -26.50 15.90 13.23
N LEU A 306 -27.44 14.97 13.36
CA LEU A 306 -28.87 15.21 13.19
C LEU A 306 -29.54 15.60 14.51
N GLY A 307 -30.08 16.81 14.58
CA GLY A 307 -30.70 17.35 15.78
C GLY A 307 -32.18 17.02 15.92
N ASP A 308 -32.60 16.73 17.15
CA ASP A 308 -33.99 16.42 17.49
C ASP A 308 -34.92 17.65 17.56
N LYS A 309 -34.41 18.87 17.36
CA LYS A 309 -35.20 20.10 17.19
C LYS A 309 -35.18 20.65 15.76
N GLY A 310 -34.59 19.91 14.83
CA GLY A 310 -34.65 20.21 13.40
C GLY A 310 -33.47 20.99 12.84
N HIS A 311 -32.39 21.15 13.62
CA HIS A 311 -31.12 21.61 13.10
C HIS A 311 -30.24 20.42 12.68
N VAL A 312 -29.41 20.62 11.67
CA VAL A 312 -28.36 19.68 11.26
C VAL A 312 -27.04 20.42 11.31
N TYR A 313 -26.00 19.76 11.79
CA TYR A 313 -24.65 20.33 11.87
C TYR A 313 -23.68 19.43 11.13
N TYR A 314 -22.64 20.01 10.52
CA TYR A 314 -21.60 19.27 9.85
C TYR A 314 -20.21 19.58 10.42
N SER A 315 -19.30 18.62 10.29
CA SER A 315 -17.89 18.74 10.66
C SER A 315 -17.00 17.98 9.68
N MET A 316 -15.79 18.50 9.44
CA MET A 316 -14.77 17.84 8.61
C MET A 316 -13.75 17.04 9.44
N ASN A 317 -13.75 17.23 10.77
CA ASN A 317 -12.75 16.66 11.68
C ASN A 317 -13.35 16.12 12.99
N GLY A 318 -14.67 16.20 13.16
CA GLY A 318 -15.39 15.79 14.37
C GLY A 318 -15.29 16.78 15.55
N ILE A 319 -14.50 17.84 15.41
CA ILE A 319 -14.19 18.81 16.48
C ILE A 319 -14.89 20.15 16.22
N GLU A 320 -14.78 20.67 15.00
CA GLU A 320 -15.38 21.95 14.63
C GLU A 320 -16.71 21.70 13.92
N TRP A 321 -17.79 22.23 14.50
CA TRP A 321 -19.16 22.00 14.04
C TRP A 321 -19.79 23.29 13.53
N THR A 322 -20.39 23.22 12.34
CA THR A 322 -21.10 24.31 11.68
C THR A 322 -22.53 23.89 11.38
N GLU A 323 -23.50 24.78 11.60
CA GLU A 323 -24.91 24.51 11.27
C GLU A 323 -25.11 24.50 9.73
N GLU A 324 -25.80 23.48 9.25
CA GLU A 324 -26.26 23.37 7.87
C GLU A 324 -27.61 24.09 7.72
N LYS A 325 -27.54 25.33 7.23
CA LYS A 325 -28.71 26.20 7.13
C LYS A 325 -29.72 25.70 6.11
N GLU A 326 -29.27 24.97 5.09
CA GLU A 326 -30.17 24.42 4.08
C GLU A 326 -31.09 23.34 4.69
N LEU A 327 -30.66 22.64 5.74
CA LEU A 327 -31.44 21.58 6.39
C LEU A 327 -32.21 22.04 7.64
N THR A 328 -32.27 23.34 7.92
CA THR A 328 -33.01 23.85 9.07
C THR A 328 -34.52 23.62 8.92
N SER A 329 -35.13 22.95 9.91
CA SER A 329 -36.54 22.57 9.91
C SER A 329 -37.20 22.80 11.27
N GLU A 330 -38.54 22.93 11.30
CA GLU A 330 -39.32 22.93 12.55
C GLU A 330 -39.53 21.52 13.13
N GLN A 331 -39.17 20.48 12.37
CA GLN A 331 -39.36 19.08 12.72
C GLN A 331 -38.02 18.40 12.99
N ALA A 332 -38.00 17.43 13.90
CA ALA A 332 -36.80 16.68 14.28
C ALA A 332 -36.19 15.86 13.13
N TRP A 333 -34.87 15.87 12.98
CA TRP A 333 -34.15 14.90 12.14
C TRP A 333 -33.81 13.67 13.00
N LEU A 334 -34.26 12.49 12.56
CA LEU A 334 -34.28 11.28 13.41
C LEU A 334 -33.32 10.20 12.95
N ALA A 335 -33.08 10.08 11.64
CA ALA A 335 -32.20 9.06 11.07
C ALA A 335 -31.63 9.55 9.74
N GLY A 336 -30.47 9.01 9.37
CA GLY A 336 -29.88 9.21 8.07
C GLY A 336 -28.91 8.08 7.73
N ASP A 337 -28.58 7.99 6.45
CA ASP A 337 -27.71 6.93 5.91
C ASP A 337 -27.03 7.41 4.62
N VAL A 338 -25.95 6.75 4.21
CA VAL A 338 -25.13 7.11 3.04
C VAL A 338 -24.90 5.89 2.15
N SER A 339 -24.99 6.10 0.85
CA SER A 339 -24.52 5.13 -0.15
C SER A 339 -23.92 5.87 -1.34
N GLY A 340 -22.65 5.63 -1.65
CA GLY A 340 -21.95 6.36 -2.70
C GLY A 340 -21.91 7.86 -2.41
N ASN A 341 -22.16 8.65 -3.45
CA ASN A 341 -22.17 10.12 -3.36
C ASN A 341 -23.51 10.72 -2.87
N LEU A 342 -24.35 9.94 -2.19
CA LEU A 342 -25.68 10.38 -1.78
C LEU A 342 -25.86 10.19 -0.27
N ALA A 343 -26.19 11.28 0.43
CA ALA A 343 -26.56 11.23 1.85
C ALA A 343 -28.07 11.48 2.00
N PHE A 344 -28.73 10.63 2.79
CA PHE A 344 -30.15 10.70 3.07
C PHE A 344 -30.43 11.14 4.50
N PHE A 345 -31.42 12.00 4.65
CA PHE A 345 -31.87 12.55 5.92
C PHE A 345 -33.36 12.31 6.05
N THR A 346 -33.81 11.78 7.18
CA THR A 346 -35.22 11.52 7.46
C THR A 346 -35.60 11.98 8.87
N GLY A 347 -36.86 12.35 9.06
CA GLY A 347 -37.29 12.92 10.33
C GLY A 347 -38.77 12.81 10.65
N ALA A 348 -39.17 13.60 11.63
CA ALA A 348 -40.55 13.68 12.09
C ALA A 348 -41.49 14.19 11.00
N SER A 349 -42.76 13.82 11.11
CA SER A 349 -43.82 14.25 10.18
C SER A 349 -43.53 13.92 8.70
N GLY A 350 -42.76 12.87 8.43
CA GLY A 350 -42.44 12.42 7.07
C GLY A 350 -41.42 13.29 6.32
N GLN A 351 -40.69 14.17 7.00
CA GLN A 351 -39.70 15.03 6.35
C GLN A 351 -38.49 14.22 5.86
N MET A 352 -37.96 14.62 4.70
CA MET A 352 -36.80 13.99 4.10
C MET A 352 -36.00 15.00 3.29
N ALA A 353 -34.70 14.81 3.25
CA ALA A 353 -33.81 15.52 2.34
C ALA A 353 -32.72 14.58 1.82
N ILE A 354 -32.13 14.93 0.69
CA ILE A 354 -30.97 14.26 0.11
C ILE A 354 -29.88 15.28 -0.18
N ARG A 355 -28.62 14.87 -0.02
CA ARG A 355 -27.44 15.62 -0.50
C ARG A 355 -26.78 14.84 -1.61
N ARG A 356 -26.68 15.43 -2.81
CA ARG A 356 -26.00 14.82 -3.96
C ARG A 356 -24.50 15.13 -3.98
N ALA A 357 -23.77 14.47 -4.88
CA ALA A 357 -22.32 14.59 -5.07
C ALA A 357 -21.81 16.03 -5.22
N ASN A 358 -22.60 16.90 -5.85
CA ASN A 358 -22.29 18.31 -6.06
C ASN A 358 -22.55 19.20 -4.81
N GLY A 359 -22.90 18.58 -3.67
CA GLY A 359 -23.18 19.28 -2.42
C GLY A 359 -24.58 19.87 -2.30
N ILE A 360 -25.43 19.74 -3.32
CA ILE A 360 -26.79 20.32 -3.31
C ILE A 360 -27.72 19.49 -2.45
N PHE A 361 -28.43 20.17 -1.54
CA PHE A 361 -29.53 19.57 -0.77
C PHE A 361 -30.87 19.71 -1.51
N VAL A 362 -31.66 18.63 -1.49
CA VAL A 362 -33.00 18.60 -2.05
C VAL A 362 -33.96 18.03 -1.02
N PHE A 363 -34.97 18.82 -0.61
CA PHE A 363 -36.08 18.31 0.18
C PHE A 363 -37.00 17.46 -0.69
N LEU A 364 -37.29 16.25 -0.23
CA LEU A 364 -38.13 15.32 -0.95
C LEU A 364 -39.59 15.50 -0.52
N GLY A 365 -40.41 15.94 -1.47
CA GLY A 365 -41.87 15.79 -1.42
C GLY A 365 -42.67 17.06 -1.12
N PHE A 366 -43.27 17.66 -2.16
CA PHE A 366 -44.51 18.44 -2.01
C PHE A 366 -45.55 18.21 -3.13
N GLU A 367 -45.19 17.75 -4.34
CA GLU A 367 -46.16 17.59 -5.44
C GLU A 367 -45.88 16.34 -6.30
N GLY A 368 -46.88 15.45 -6.45
CA GLY A 368 -46.79 14.23 -7.26
C GLY A 368 -47.85 13.18 -6.89
N SER A 369 -48.34 12.37 -7.83
CA SER A 369 -49.33 11.29 -7.60
C SER A 369 -48.84 10.21 -6.64
N ASP A 370 -47.53 9.97 -6.64
CA ASP A 370 -46.86 8.82 -6.00
C ASP A 370 -45.80 9.26 -4.97
N SER A 371 -45.93 10.49 -4.46
CA SER A 371 -45.08 11.04 -3.41
C SER A 371 -45.30 10.36 -2.05
N LEU A 372 -44.23 10.27 -1.24
CA LEU A 372 -44.27 9.64 0.09
C LEU A 372 -45.42 10.13 0.99
N PRO A 373 -45.72 11.45 1.11
CA PRO A 373 -46.82 11.91 1.94
C PRO A 373 -48.17 11.33 1.52
N ARG A 374 -48.40 11.12 0.22
CA ARG A 374 -49.62 10.46 -0.28
C ARG A 374 -49.62 8.97 0.06
N THR A 375 -48.50 8.27 -0.13
CA THR A 375 -48.36 6.85 0.22
C THR A 375 -48.58 6.62 1.72
N LEU A 376 -47.93 7.40 2.58
CA LEU A 376 -48.14 7.37 4.03
C LEU A 376 -49.61 7.61 4.43
N ARG A 377 -50.28 8.59 3.80
CA ARG A 377 -51.70 8.91 4.05
C ARG A 377 -52.65 7.79 3.63
N ARG A 378 -52.32 7.04 2.55
CA ARG A 378 -53.07 5.86 2.09
C ARG A 378 -52.91 4.68 3.04
N MET A 379 -51.73 4.50 3.63
CA MET A 379 -51.45 3.45 4.61
C MET A 379 -52.01 3.76 6.00
N THR A 380 -52.32 5.02 6.31
CA THR A 380 -52.97 5.37 7.59
C THR A 380 -54.37 4.75 7.65
N PRO A 381 -54.72 3.97 8.69
CA PRO A 381 -56.05 3.36 8.82
C PRO A 381 -57.17 4.40 8.67
N TYR A 382 -58.20 4.07 7.87
CA TYR A 382 -59.39 4.90 7.77
C TYR A 382 -60.25 4.69 9.00
N ASP A 383 -60.28 5.68 9.89
CA ASP A 383 -61.25 5.78 10.97
C ASP A 383 -62.59 6.32 10.40
N PRO A 384 -63.64 5.48 10.27
CA PRO A 384 -64.93 5.91 9.73
C PRO A 384 -65.63 6.94 10.61
N ASP A 385 -65.29 7.05 11.90
CA ASP A 385 -65.96 7.92 12.85
C ASP A 385 -65.38 9.36 12.85
N GLN A 386 -64.16 9.56 12.34
CA GLN A 386 -63.50 10.88 12.33
C GLN A 386 -63.60 11.65 11.01
N ASN A 387 -64.01 11.00 9.91
CA ASN A 387 -64.21 11.60 8.57
C ASN A 387 -63.15 12.67 8.18
N VAL A 388 -61.89 12.42 8.52
CA VAL A 388 -60.78 13.35 8.26
C VAL A 388 -60.33 13.18 6.81
N PRO A 389 -60.37 14.23 5.97
CA PRO A 389 -59.86 14.17 4.61
C PRO A 389 -58.39 13.71 4.60
N LEU A 390 -57.98 12.89 3.63
CA LEU A 390 -56.60 12.38 3.49
C LEU A 390 -55.53 13.47 3.68
N ARG A 391 -55.79 14.70 3.20
CA ARG A 391 -54.87 15.85 3.31
C ARG A 391 -54.66 16.37 4.74
N LYS A 392 -55.54 16.05 5.69
CA LYS A 392 -55.49 16.50 7.10
C LYS A 392 -54.99 15.43 8.06
N ARG A 393 -54.60 14.24 7.57
CA ARG A 393 -54.00 13.20 8.40
C ARG A 393 -52.55 13.55 8.73
N THR A 394 -52.16 13.37 9.99
CA THR A 394 -50.78 13.43 10.46
C THR A 394 -49.96 12.35 9.78
N LEU A 395 -48.77 12.74 9.30
CA LEU A 395 -47.81 11.82 8.70
C LEU A 395 -47.08 11.05 9.80
N ALA A 396 -46.72 9.81 9.53
CA ALA A 396 -45.91 9.00 10.42
C ALA A 396 -44.49 9.56 10.51
N ASN A 397 -43.82 9.36 11.65
CA ASN A 397 -42.41 9.69 11.77
C ASN A 397 -41.57 8.66 11.00
N LEU A 398 -40.52 9.12 10.34
CA LEU A 398 -39.53 8.24 9.72
C LEU A 398 -38.41 8.02 10.74
N THR A 399 -38.29 6.79 11.21
CA THR A 399 -37.41 6.42 12.36
C THR A 399 -36.19 5.62 11.95
N GLY A 400 -36.12 5.22 10.68
CA GLY A 400 -34.96 4.56 10.09
C GLY A 400 -34.93 4.79 8.59
N VAL A 401 -33.73 4.83 8.04
CA VAL A 401 -33.47 4.86 6.61
C VAL A 401 -32.30 3.93 6.34
N LEU A 402 -32.36 3.27 5.19
CA LEU A 402 -31.32 2.39 4.68
C LEU A 402 -31.12 2.75 3.21
N ALA A 403 -29.93 3.28 2.89
CA ALA A 403 -29.49 3.50 1.52
C ALA A 403 -28.80 2.22 1.04
N ILE A 404 -29.53 1.41 0.25
CA ILE A 404 -29.00 0.15 -0.27
C ILE A 404 -28.03 0.43 -1.43
N THR A 405 -28.43 1.37 -2.30
CA THR A 405 -27.61 1.93 -3.37
C THR A 405 -27.84 3.45 -3.41
N SER A 406 -27.14 4.16 -4.30
CA SER A 406 -27.44 5.57 -4.59
C SER A 406 -28.82 5.81 -5.20
N GLU A 407 -29.56 4.76 -5.56
CA GLU A 407 -30.92 4.87 -6.13
C GLU A 407 -31.98 4.16 -5.27
N LYS A 408 -31.61 3.06 -4.62
CA LYS A 408 -32.49 2.17 -3.86
C LYS A 408 -32.46 2.52 -2.37
N ILE A 409 -33.59 3.02 -1.86
CA ILE A 409 -33.72 3.48 -0.48
C ILE A 409 -34.89 2.78 0.18
N VAL A 410 -34.72 2.44 1.45
CA VAL A 410 -35.79 1.97 2.31
C VAL A 410 -35.95 2.92 3.48
N VAL A 411 -37.19 3.31 3.79
CA VAL A 411 -37.52 4.07 5.01
C VAL A 411 -38.47 3.28 5.89
N LEU A 412 -38.27 3.38 7.20
CA LEU A 412 -39.10 2.77 8.23
C LEU A 412 -39.94 3.83 8.94
N THR A 413 -41.23 3.57 9.06
CA THR A 413 -42.13 4.38 9.88
C THR A 413 -42.06 3.98 11.35
N ASP A 414 -42.49 4.88 12.24
CA ASP A 414 -42.68 4.60 13.67
C ASP A 414 -43.70 3.47 13.97
N ARG A 415 -44.48 3.04 12.97
CA ARG A 415 -45.42 1.91 13.05
C ARG A 415 -44.81 0.60 12.58
N GLY A 416 -43.60 0.64 12.02
CA GLY A 416 -42.87 -0.50 11.49
C GLY A 416 -43.23 -0.87 10.05
N ASP A 417 -43.82 0.05 9.30
CA ASP A 417 -44.03 -0.11 7.86
C ASP A 417 -42.71 0.22 7.12
N ALA A 418 -42.33 -0.61 6.14
CA ALA A 418 -41.20 -0.38 5.27
C ALA A 418 -41.66 0.10 3.88
N LEU A 419 -41.07 1.21 3.44
CA LEU A 419 -41.35 1.84 2.14
C LEU A 419 -40.06 1.87 1.33
N PHE A 420 -40.15 1.55 0.04
CA PHE A 420 -39.03 1.48 -0.86
C PHE A 420 -39.19 2.45 -2.02
N SER A 421 -38.08 3.06 -2.40
CA SER A 421 -37.90 3.85 -3.61
C SER A 421 -36.73 3.27 -4.40
N ASN A 422 -36.84 3.29 -5.73
CA ASN A 422 -35.78 2.94 -6.68
C ASN A 422 -35.38 4.12 -7.58
N ASP A 423 -35.68 5.34 -7.14
CA ASP A 423 -35.54 6.57 -7.91
C ASP A 423 -35.18 7.76 -7.02
N GLN A 424 -34.26 7.54 -6.06
CA GLN A 424 -33.77 8.57 -5.14
C GLN A 424 -34.86 9.23 -4.25
N GLY A 425 -35.96 8.53 -4.01
CA GLY A 425 -37.07 8.99 -3.19
C GLY A 425 -38.11 9.82 -3.95
N GLU A 426 -38.13 9.78 -5.29
CA GLU A 426 -39.17 10.42 -6.10
C GLU A 426 -40.50 9.68 -5.98
N THR A 427 -40.50 8.35 -6.09
CA THR A 427 -41.68 7.49 -5.93
C THR A 427 -41.49 6.44 -4.84
N TRP A 428 -42.59 6.07 -4.19
CA TRP A 428 -42.58 5.19 -3.02
C TRP A 428 -43.65 4.11 -3.08
N GLN A 429 -43.23 2.88 -2.82
CA GLN A 429 -44.10 1.72 -2.74
C GLN A 429 -43.89 0.93 -1.44
N PRO A 430 -44.94 0.29 -0.89
CA PRO A 430 -44.77 -0.67 0.19
C PRO A 430 -43.81 -1.78 -0.22
N TYR A 431 -42.83 -2.09 0.62
CA TYR A 431 -41.78 -3.05 0.28
C TYR A 431 -41.96 -4.35 1.02
N THR A 432 -42.75 -5.25 0.43
CA THR A 432 -43.07 -6.56 1.02
C THR A 432 -41.90 -7.54 1.01
N LEU A 433 -40.84 -7.28 0.22
CA LEU A 433 -39.67 -8.16 0.13
C LEU A 433 -38.83 -8.20 1.42
N PHE A 434 -38.84 -7.15 2.25
CA PHE A 434 -38.12 -7.18 3.54
C PHE A 434 -38.80 -8.10 4.54
N SER A 435 -40.12 -7.99 4.68
CA SER A 435 -40.85 -8.73 5.68
C SER A 435 -42.36 -8.63 5.53
N ASP A 436 -43.05 -9.76 5.71
CA ASP A 436 -44.51 -9.81 5.92
C ASP A 436 -44.92 -9.38 7.33
N GLN A 437 -43.94 -9.19 8.23
CA GLN A 437 -44.11 -8.70 9.60
C GLN A 437 -43.57 -7.27 9.74
N PRO A 438 -44.17 -6.42 10.61
CA PRO A 438 -43.63 -5.09 10.87
C PRO A 438 -42.16 -5.14 11.32
N ILE A 439 -41.42 -4.08 11.05
CA ILE A 439 -39.99 -3.97 11.33
C ILE A 439 -39.78 -2.83 12.31
N SER A 440 -39.20 -3.13 13.47
CA SER A 440 -38.88 -2.11 14.49
C SER A 440 -37.52 -1.46 14.29
N ARG A 441 -36.58 -2.14 13.61
CA ARG A 441 -35.25 -1.64 13.24
C ARG A 441 -34.70 -2.46 12.08
N MET A 442 -33.95 -1.79 11.20
CA MET A 442 -33.11 -2.40 10.18
C MET A 442 -31.70 -1.83 10.31
N THR A 443 -30.67 -2.66 10.09
CA THR A 443 -29.28 -2.20 10.09
C THR A 443 -28.45 -3.05 9.14
N LEU A 444 -27.79 -2.40 8.18
CA LEU A 444 -26.83 -3.00 7.25
C LEU A 444 -25.44 -2.94 7.87
N MET A 445 -24.75 -4.07 7.91
CA MET A 445 -23.36 -4.16 8.38
C MET A 445 -22.39 -3.88 7.22
N PRO A 446 -21.13 -3.50 7.52
CA PRO A 446 -20.08 -3.36 6.51
C PRO A 446 -19.87 -4.62 5.66
N SER A 447 -20.02 -5.81 6.26
CA SER A 447 -20.08 -7.08 5.52
C SER A 447 -21.25 -7.19 4.53
N GLY A 448 -22.23 -6.30 4.50
CA GLY A 448 -23.42 -6.46 3.67
C GLY A 448 -24.48 -7.41 4.25
N ASP A 449 -24.29 -7.92 5.47
CA ASP A 449 -25.37 -8.55 6.23
C ASP A 449 -26.39 -7.49 6.70
N LEU A 450 -27.67 -7.72 6.43
CA LEU A 450 -28.77 -6.86 6.85
C LEU A 450 -29.60 -7.55 7.93
N TYR A 451 -29.63 -6.94 9.11
CA TYR A 451 -30.40 -7.43 10.26
C TYR A 451 -31.74 -6.70 10.39
N LEU A 452 -32.82 -7.47 10.52
CA LEU A 452 -34.18 -6.98 10.70
C LEU A 452 -34.72 -7.42 12.07
N VAL A 453 -35.09 -6.44 12.89
CA VAL A 453 -35.68 -6.67 14.22
C VAL A 453 -37.18 -6.47 14.15
N HIS A 454 -37.96 -7.48 14.51
CA HIS A 454 -39.43 -7.40 14.50
C HIS A 454 -40.00 -7.05 15.89
N PRO A 455 -41.23 -6.53 15.96
CA PRO A 455 -41.97 -6.39 17.21
C PRO A 455 -42.02 -7.74 17.96
N GLY A 456 -41.62 -7.74 19.23
CA GLY A 456 -41.50 -8.96 20.04
C GLY A 456 -40.09 -9.57 20.04
N GLY A 457 -39.08 -8.87 19.52
CA GLY A 457 -37.67 -9.22 19.73
C GLY A 457 -37.16 -10.40 18.89
N THR A 458 -37.89 -10.80 17.83
CA THR A 458 -37.39 -11.76 16.86
C THR A 458 -36.45 -11.07 15.86
N LEU A 459 -35.41 -11.79 15.45
CA LEU A 459 -34.37 -11.30 14.57
C LEU A 459 -34.35 -12.14 13.30
N SER A 460 -34.26 -11.48 12.14
CA SER A 460 -33.94 -12.14 10.88
C SER A 460 -32.72 -11.49 10.23
N ARG A 461 -31.95 -12.30 9.50
CA ARG A 461 -30.83 -11.88 8.69
C ARG A 461 -31.18 -12.06 7.22
N THR A 462 -30.76 -11.12 6.39
CA THR A 462 -30.83 -11.22 4.94
C THR A 462 -29.51 -10.73 4.36
N GLU A 463 -29.13 -11.27 3.22
CA GLU A 463 -27.81 -11.04 2.63
C GLU A 463 -27.95 -10.07 1.44
N LEU A 464 -27.02 -9.11 1.34
CA LEU A 464 -26.91 -8.27 0.18
C LEU A 464 -26.11 -8.99 -0.91
N THR A 465 -26.67 -9.01 -2.12
CA THR A 465 -26.06 -9.62 -3.30
C THR A 465 -26.01 -8.62 -4.44
N SER A 466 -25.05 -8.77 -5.34
CA SER A 466 -24.99 -7.99 -6.57
C SER A 466 -25.01 -8.92 -7.77
N ARG A 467 -25.76 -8.55 -8.80
CA ARG A 467 -25.88 -9.32 -10.04
C ARG A 467 -25.08 -8.67 -11.14
N PHE A 468 -24.28 -9.47 -11.81
CA PHE A 468 -23.53 -9.09 -12.99
C PHE A 468 -24.11 -9.83 -14.19
N THR A 469 -24.35 -9.11 -15.29
CA THR A 469 -24.71 -9.70 -16.59
C THR A 469 -23.60 -9.36 -17.57
N PHE A 470 -23.23 -10.31 -18.42
CA PHE A 470 -22.07 -10.18 -19.29
C PHE A 470 -22.31 -10.76 -20.69
N GLU A 471 -21.54 -10.27 -21.67
CA GLU A 471 -21.52 -10.78 -23.04
C GLU A 471 -20.08 -10.96 -23.54
N PRO A 472 -19.80 -12.00 -24.38
CA PRO A 472 -20.73 -13.04 -24.83
C PRO A 472 -21.13 -14.00 -23.69
N PRO A 473 -22.25 -14.74 -23.78
CA PRO A 473 -22.59 -15.79 -22.83
C PRO A 473 -21.62 -16.99 -22.93
N LEU A 474 -21.57 -17.83 -21.90
CA LEU A 474 -20.77 -19.05 -21.92
C LEU A 474 -21.16 -19.92 -23.13
N PRO A 475 -20.18 -20.51 -23.85
CA PRO A 475 -20.45 -21.36 -25.01
C PRO A 475 -21.15 -22.67 -24.63
N SER A 476 -20.97 -23.15 -23.40
CA SER A 476 -21.65 -24.33 -22.86
C SER A 476 -21.64 -24.35 -21.33
N GLY A 477 -22.73 -24.83 -20.72
CA GLY A 477 -22.87 -24.89 -19.26
C GLY A 477 -23.28 -23.55 -18.66
N GLU A 478 -23.23 -23.46 -17.34
CA GLU A 478 -23.58 -22.26 -16.56
C GLU A 478 -22.39 -21.89 -15.65
N VAL A 479 -22.32 -20.64 -15.23
CA VAL A 479 -21.44 -20.21 -14.13
C VAL A 479 -21.91 -20.91 -12.85
N GLN A 480 -20.99 -21.56 -12.15
CA GLN A 480 -21.25 -22.37 -10.96
C GLN A 480 -20.89 -21.61 -9.70
N ALA A 481 -21.47 -22.03 -8.56
CA ALA A 481 -21.00 -21.58 -7.26
C ALA A 481 -19.52 -21.94 -7.09
N ASP A 482 -18.77 -21.06 -6.44
CA ASP A 482 -17.32 -21.14 -6.23
C ASP A 482 -16.45 -20.98 -7.49
N ASP A 483 -17.03 -20.74 -8.68
CA ASP A 483 -16.25 -20.22 -9.81
C ASP A 483 -15.61 -18.87 -9.39
N LEU A 484 -14.37 -18.64 -9.81
CA LEU A 484 -13.61 -17.43 -9.48
C LEU A 484 -13.68 -16.45 -10.64
N ILE A 485 -14.16 -15.24 -10.39
CA ILE A 485 -14.21 -14.15 -11.36
C ILE A 485 -13.03 -13.22 -11.12
N ALA A 486 -12.18 -13.04 -12.13
CA ALA A 486 -11.25 -11.93 -12.19
C ALA A 486 -11.92 -10.77 -12.93
N LEU A 487 -12.11 -9.63 -12.28
CA LEU A 487 -12.72 -8.43 -12.85
C LEU A 487 -11.68 -7.32 -12.98
N SER A 488 -11.68 -6.62 -14.12
CA SER A 488 -10.85 -5.45 -14.39
C SER A 488 -11.69 -4.31 -15.00
N LEU A 489 -11.64 -3.13 -14.37
CA LEU A 489 -12.34 -1.93 -14.81
C LEU A 489 -11.35 -0.76 -14.93
N ALA A 490 -11.22 -0.22 -16.14
CA ALA A 490 -10.45 1.00 -16.39
C ALA A 490 -11.30 2.23 -16.08
N THR A 491 -10.84 3.07 -15.16
CA THR A 491 -11.51 4.32 -14.78
C THR A 491 -10.75 5.52 -15.35
N GLY A 492 -11.35 6.17 -16.34
CA GLY A 492 -10.78 7.37 -16.97
C GLY A 492 -10.94 8.63 -16.13
N TYR A 493 -10.22 9.69 -16.52
CA TYR A 493 -10.39 11.03 -15.95
C TYR A 493 -11.66 11.65 -16.51
N ARG A 494 -12.49 12.25 -15.64
CA ARG A 494 -13.57 13.13 -16.06
C ARG A 494 -13.83 14.18 -14.99
N MET A 495 -13.73 15.45 -15.37
CA MET A 495 -14.01 16.58 -14.50
C MET A 495 -14.53 17.75 -15.32
N ASP A 496 -15.76 18.18 -15.04
CA ASP A 496 -16.33 19.41 -15.60
C ASP A 496 -16.30 20.50 -14.52
N VAL A 497 -15.33 21.41 -14.66
CA VAL A 497 -15.14 22.51 -13.71
C VAL A 497 -15.97 23.74 -14.10
N ALA A 498 -16.57 23.77 -15.29
CA ALA A 498 -17.42 24.88 -15.71
C ALA A 498 -18.71 24.94 -14.86
N ASN A 499 -19.19 23.78 -14.42
CA ASN A 499 -20.45 23.61 -13.69
C ASN A 499 -20.30 23.26 -12.19
N GLN A 500 -19.07 23.15 -11.65
CA GLN A 500 -18.86 22.87 -10.24
C GLN A 500 -19.10 24.12 -9.37
N ASP A 501 -20.02 24.00 -8.40
CA ASP A 501 -20.29 25.06 -7.43
C ASP A 501 -19.14 25.18 -6.41
N LEU A 502 -18.91 26.41 -5.94
CA LEU A 502 -17.68 26.87 -5.27
C LEU A 502 -17.42 26.28 -3.86
N THR A 503 -18.12 25.22 -3.46
CA THR A 503 -18.10 24.59 -2.12
C THR A 503 -17.21 23.34 -2.03
N ALA A 504 -16.40 23.05 -3.04
CA ALA A 504 -15.46 21.94 -3.02
C ALA A 504 -14.42 22.07 -1.90
N ARG A 505 -14.03 20.93 -1.31
CA ARG A 505 -13.09 20.82 -0.19
C ARG A 505 -11.78 21.55 -0.50
N GLU A 506 -11.47 22.57 0.30
CA GLU A 506 -10.15 23.20 0.27
C GLU A 506 -9.11 22.21 0.78
N GLY A 507 -8.07 21.99 -0.01
CA GLY A 507 -6.99 21.07 0.33
C GLY A 507 -5.66 21.56 -0.20
N VAL A 508 -4.56 20.97 0.28
CA VAL A 508 -3.22 21.21 -0.28
C VAL A 508 -3.03 20.32 -1.50
N LEU A 509 -2.58 20.88 -2.63
CA LEU A 509 -2.18 20.09 -3.81
C LEU A 509 -0.98 19.21 -3.46
N ARG A 510 -1.07 17.90 -3.74
CA ARG A 510 0.03 16.96 -3.51
C ARG A 510 1.10 17.15 -4.59
N VAL A 511 2.35 16.83 -4.27
CA VAL A 511 3.42 16.81 -5.28
C VAL A 511 3.08 15.73 -6.31
N GLY A 512 3.31 15.99 -7.60
CA GLY A 512 3.01 15.04 -8.68
C GLY A 512 1.53 14.94 -9.07
N GLU A 513 0.65 15.74 -8.47
CA GLU A 513 -0.77 15.75 -8.80
C GLU A 513 -1.06 16.72 -9.95
N TRP A 514 -1.77 16.25 -10.99
CA TRP A 514 -2.24 17.10 -12.08
C TRP A 514 -3.48 17.89 -11.66
N CYS A 515 -3.52 19.17 -12.04
CA CYS A 515 -4.63 20.06 -11.76
C CYS A 515 -4.96 20.94 -12.97
N VAL A 516 -6.21 21.36 -13.06
CA VAL A 516 -6.74 22.19 -14.17
C VAL A 516 -7.30 23.51 -13.64
N SER A 517 -7.18 24.58 -14.42
CA SER A 517 -7.80 25.87 -14.13
C SER A 517 -9.32 25.84 -14.22
N GLY A 518 -10.00 26.70 -13.46
CA GLY A 518 -11.45 26.86 -13.53
C GLY A 518 -11.95 27.26 -14.93
N GLY A 519 -13.15 26.78 -15.30
CA GLY A 519 -13.76 27.00 -16.61
C GLY A 519 -13.39 25.99 -17.70
N ALA A 520 -12.44 25.08 -17.43
CA ALA A 520 -12.08 24.01 -18.35
C ALA A 520 -12.77 22.68 -17.99
N GLU A 521 -12.95 21.83 -18.98
CA GLU A 521 -13.35 20.43 -18.84
C GLU A 521 -12.15 19.53 -19.14
N VAL A 522 -11.99 18.48 -18.34
CA VAL A 522 -10.97 17.46 -18.53
C VAL A 522 -11.63 16.10 -18.70
N SER A 523 -11.21 15.35 -19.71
CA SER A 523 -11.65 13.98 -19.91
C SER A 523 -10.53 13.11 -20.46
N SER A 524 -10.63 11.79 -20.27
CA SER A 524 -9.80 10.82 -20.98
C SER A 524 -10.13 10.78 -22.47
N SER A 525 -9.11 10.56 -23.29
CA SER A 525 -9.25 10.34 -24.74
C SER A 525 -8.35 9.20 -25.24
N GLU A 526 -8.44 8.88 -26.54
CA GLU A 526 -7.58 7.87 -27.19
C GLU A 526 -6.10 8.26 -27.06
N ASP A 527 -5.26 7.28 -26.72
CA ASP A 527 -3.80 7.39 -26.58
C ASP A 527 -3.11 7.71 -27.93
N ALA A 528 -1.99 8.43 -27.90
CA ALA A 528 -1.17 8.73 -29.07
C ALA A 528 -0.54 7.48 -29.72
N ASP A 529 -0.26 6.46 -28.92
CA ASP A 529 0.35 5.18 -29.26
C ASP A 529 -0.67 4.02 -29.23
N ILE A 530 -1.97 4.30 -29.39
CA ILE A 530 -3.03 3.28 -29.39
C ILE A 530 -2.71 2.07 -30.29
N GLY A 531 -2.84 0.86 -29.73
CA GLY A 531 -2.55 -0.43 -30.38
C GLY A 531 -1.07 -0.73 -30.59
N ARG A 532 -0.15 0.14 -30.11
CA ARG A 532 1.29 -0.03 -30.30
C ARG A 532 1.93 -0.72 -29.10
N VAL A 533 2.38 -1.96 -29.32
CA VAL A 533 3.02 -2.82 -28.31
C VAL A 533 4.13 -2.09 -27.55
N GLY A 534 4.02 -2.06 -26.22
CA GLY A 534 4.97 -1.46 -25.30
C GLY A 534 5.04 0.07 -25.30
N TYR A 535 4.01 0.72 -25.84
CA TYR A 535 3.81 2.17 -25.80
C TYR A 535 2.38 2.55 -25.43
N ASP A 536 1.40 1.76 -25.87
CA ASP A 536 -0.02 1.97 -25.57
C ASP A 536 -0.29 1.91 -24.06
N SER A 537 -0.54 3.07 -23.49
CA SER A 537 -0.81 3.29 -22.09
C SER A 537 -2.33 3.32 -21.80
N ASN A 538 -3.16 3.06 -22.83
CA ASN A 538 -4.61 3.05 -22.83
C ASN A 538 -5.26 4.36 -22.35
N GLY A 539 -4.55 5.48 -22.41
CA GLY A 539 -5.10 6.76 -22.02
C GLY A 539 -4.30 7.95 -22.52
N SER A 540 -5.00 9.05 -22.75
CA SER A 540 -4.44 10.40 -22.87
C SER A 540 -5.37 11.39 -22.17
N LEU A 541 -4.92 12.63 -21.98
CA LEU A 541 -5.73 13.68 -21.36
C LEU A 541 -6.22 14.68 -22.39
N LYS A 542 -7.54 14.87 -22.48
CA LYS A 542 -8.16 15.96 -23.22
C LYS A 542 -8.50 17.10 -22.27
N ILE A 543 -8.07 18.31 -22.63
CA ILE A 543 -8.45 19.57 -21.99
C ILE A 543 -9.30 20.36 -22.98
N MET A 544 -10.48 20.79 -22.55
CA MET A 544 -11.42 21.56 -23.37
C MET A 544 -11.81 22.85 -22.66
N PHE A 545 -11.94 23.93 -23.43
CA PHE A 545 -12.47 25.20 -22.94
C PHE A 545 -13.52 25.73 -23.91
N ALA A 546 -14.68 26.12 -23.39
CA ALA A 546 -15.74 26.72 -24.18
C ALA A 546 -16.00 28.14 -23.67
N GLU A 547 -15.69 29.13 -24.49
CA GLU A 547 -15.98 30.53 -24.17
C GLU A 547 -17.51 30.70 -24.10
N HIS A 548 -18.03 30.99 -22.90
CA HIS A 548 -19.45 31.28 -22.74
C HIS A 548 -19.74 32.66 -23.31
N ASP A 549 -20.55 32.73 -24.37
CA ASP A 549 -21.28 33.94 -24.70
C ASP A 549 -22.11 34.29 -23.46
N ALA A 550 -21.79 35.40 -22.80
CA ALA A 550 -22.63 35.92 -21.74
C ALA A 550 -24.08 35.98 -22.25
N PRO A 551 -25.10 35.58 -21.47
CA PRO A 551 -26.49 35.77 -21.87
C PRO A 551 -26.63 37.23 -22.24
N GLY A 552 -27.00 37.49 -23.50
CA GLY A 552 -26.81 38.78 -24.15
C GLY A 552 -27.22 39.92 -23.25
N GLU A 553 -26.42 40.99 -23.27
CA GLU A 553 -26.83 42.30 -22.78
C GLU A 553 -28.28 42.53 -23.20
N GLU A 554 -29.23 42.34 -22.27
CA GLU A 554 -30.51 42.99 -22.36
C GLU A 554 -30.13 44.45 -22.49
N LYS A 555 -30.33 45.00 -23.69
CA LYS A 555 -30.33 46.43 -23.90
C LYS A 555 -31.35 46.98 -22.92
N ASP A 556 -30.88 47.42 -21.77
CA ASP A 556 -31.65 48.17 -20.81
C ASP A 556 -32.24 49.34 -21.58
N ASN A 557 -33.53 49.25 -21.84
CA ASN A 557 -34.32 50.38 -22.25
C ASN A 557 -34.17 51.40 -21.13
N GLU A 558 -33.45 52.48 -21.43
CA GLU A 558 -33.41 53.70 -20.62
C GLU A 558 -34.84 54.12 -20.27
N SER A 559 -35.31 53.70 -19.10
CA SER A 559 -36.41 54.37 -18.43
C SER A 559 -35.80 55.51 -17.65
N HIS A 560 -35.98 56.72 -18.19
CA HIS A 560 -35.69 57.95 -17.47
C HIS A 560 -36.67 58.09 -16.30
N ASP A 561 -36.18 57.90 -15.08
CA ASP A 561 -36.83 58.42 -13.88
C ASP A 561 -36.46 59.90 -13.69
N ASP A 562 -37.49 60.71 -13.41
CA ASP A 562 -37.53 62.17 -13.47
C ASP A 562 -36.89 62.87 -12.25
N ASP A 563 -35.90 62.26 -11.59
CA ASP A 563 -35.31 62.81 -10.35
C ASP A 563 -33.77 62.70 -10.25
N GLY A 564 -33.07 62.88 -11.37
CA GLY A 564 -31.72 63.49 -11.40
C GLY A 564 -30.60 62.88 -10.54
N THR A 565 -30.71 61.65 -10.04
CA THR A 565 -29.64 60.99 -9.28
C THR A 565 -28.98 59.88 -10.08
N LEU A 566 -27.72 60.12 -10.49
CA LEU A 566 -26.81 59.13 -11.06
C LEU A 566 -26.48 58.06 -10.02
N ALA A 567 -27.07 56.86 -10.15
CA ALA A 567 -26.54 55.66 -9.53
C ALA A 567 -25.41 55.12 -10.43
N THR A 568 -24.16 55.37 -10.05
CA THR A 568 -23.01 54.65 -10.63
C THR A 568 -23.00 53.22 -10.06
N GLY A 569 -23.79 52.34 -10.64
CA GLY A 569 -23.60 50.90 -10.48
C GLY A 569 -22.31 50.51 -11.19
N LYS A 570 -21.21 50.39 -10.44
CA LYS A 570 -20.05 49.64 -10.90
C LYS A 570 -20.52 48.20 -11.11
N HIS A 571 -20.64 47.77 -12.36
CA HIS A 571 -20.60 46.35 -12.66
C HIS A 571 -19.23 45.83 -12.19
N ASP A 572 -19.26 45.11 -11.07
CA ASP A 572 -18.09 44.45 -10.51
C ASP A 572 -17.82 43.20 -11.35
N THR A 573 -16.94 43.31 -12.34
CA THR A 573 -16.46 42.21 -13.19
C THR A 573 -15.52 41.24 -12.43
N SER A 574 -15.37 41.42 -11.12
CA SER A 574 -14.50 40.62 -10.25
C SER A 574 -14.80 39.11 -10.13
N PRO A 575 -16.05 38.58 -10.24
CA PRO A 575 -16.28 37.15 -10.00
C PRO A 575 -15.78 36.23 -11.13
N THR A 576 -15.72 36.70 -12.38
CA THR A 576 -15.31 35.88 -13.54
C THR A 576 -13.79 35.71 -13.64
N ILE A 577 -13.02 36.73 -13.25
CA ILE A 577 -11.55 36.67 -13.24
C ILE A 577 -11.04 35.75 -12.12
N LEU A 578 -11.70 35.77 -10.95
CA LEU A 578 -11.35 34.91 -9.80
C LEU A 578 -11.65 33.41 -10.05
N ARG A 579 -12.50 33.06 -11.04
CA ARG A 579 -12.79 31.64 -11.39
C ARG A 579 -11.63 30.97 -12.12
N HIS A 580 -10.96 31.65 -13.04
CA HIS A 580 -9.90 31.08 -13.87
C HIS A 580 -8.57 30.90 -13.13
N GLU A 581 -8.36 31.63 -12.02
CA GLU A 581 -7.12 31.55 -11.23
C GLU A 581 -7.09 30.36 -10.25
N ARG A 582 -8.23 29.70 -10.01
CA ARG A 582 -8.33 28.53 -9.13
C ARG A 582 -7.89 27.26 -9.85
N LEU A 583 -7.18 26.40 -9.13
CA LEU A 583 -6.77 25.09 -9.61
C LEU A 583 -7.59 23.99 -8.94
N PHE A 584 -7.98 23.00 -9.74
CA PHE A 584 -8.79 21.87 -9.34
C PHE A 584 -7.97 20.60 -9.56
N SER A 585 -7.78 19.81 -8.50
CA SER A 585 -7.13 18.51 -8.62
C SER A 585 -7.98 17.59 -9.50
N ILE A 586 -7.39 17.01 -10.54
CA ILE A 586 -8.10 16.08 -11.44
C ILE A 586 -8.41 14.77 -10.71
N SER A 587 -7.52 14.30 -9.83
CA SER A 587 -7.68 13.01 -9.14
C SER A 587 -8.58 13.07 -7.92
N ARG A 588 -8.49 14.14 -7.12
CA ARG A 588 -9.25 14.30 -5.87
C ARG A 588 -10.49 15.19 -6.01
N GLN A 589 -10.63 15.90 -7.13
CA GLN A 589 -11.69 16.87 -7.36
C GLN A 589 -11.78 17.94 -6.25
N THR A 590 -10.62 18.29 -5.68
CA THR A 590 -10.49 19.31 -4.61
C THR A 590 -10.01 20.64 -5.16
N VAL A 591 -10.37 21.74 -4.51
CA VAL A 591 -10.02 23.11 -4.93
C VAL A 591 -8.84 23.65 -4.15
N PHE A 592 -7.95 24.32 -4.87
CA PHE A 592 -6.82 25.05 -4.30
C PHE A 592 -7.00 26.55 -4.53
N GLN A 593 -7.17 27.30 -3.42
CA GLN A 593 -7.46 28.74 -3.44
C GLN A 593 -6.21 29.64 -3.41
N THR A 594 -5.02 29.10 -3.13
CA THR A 594 -3.82 29.93 -3.24
C THR A 594 -3.55 30.16 -4.73
N PRO A 595 -3.42 31.42 -5.21
CA PRO A 595 -3.05 31.66 -6.59
C PRO A 595 -1.67 31.05 -6.83
N VAL A 596 -1.62 29.86 -7.44
CA VAL A 596 -0.37 29.34 -8.02
C VAL A 596 -0.08 30.22 -9.20
N ASN A 597 0.69 31.26 -8.90
CA ASN A 597 1.39 32.17 -9.79
C ASN A 597 1.07 31.90 -11.27
N ASN A 598 0.12 32.70 -11.80
CA ASN A 598 0.06 33.03 -13.22
C ASN A 598 0.53 34.49 -13.49
N PRO A 599 1.65 34.98 -12.91
CA PRO A 599 2.07 36.33 -13.19
C PRO A 599 2.54 36.33 -14.65
N ASN A 600 1.98 37.24 -15.43
CA ASN A 600 2.33 37.51 -16.82
C ASN A 600 1.62 36.69 -17.92
N ARG A 601 0.67 35.78 -17.60
CA ARG A 601 -0.18 35.12 -18.63
C ARG A 601 -1.69 35.14 -18.33
N PRO A 602 -2.28 36.30 -17.96
CA PRO A 602 -3.72 36.39 -17.68
C PRO A 602 -4.61 36.20 -18.93
N TYR A 603 -4.01 36.13 -20.13
CA TYR A 603 -4.71 35.94 -21.40
C TYR A 603 -5.03 34.47 -21.72
N LEU A 604 -4.50 33.52 -20.93
CA LEU A 604 -4.79 32.10 -21.13
C LEU A 604 -6.17 31.76 -20.59
N SER A 605 -6.94 31.02 -21.40
CA SER A 605 -8.31 30.62 -21.08
C SER A 605 -8.33 29.35 -20.24
N ALA A 606 -7.43 28.41 -20.52
CA ALA A 606 -7.28 27.17 -19.77
C ALA A 606 -5.80 26.85 -19.48
N ARG A 607 -5.57 26.16 -18.37
CA ARG A 607 -4.25 25.70 -17.92
C ARG A 607 -4.35 24.33 -17.25
N LEU A 608 -3.44 23.43 -17.63
CA LEU A 608 -3.09 22.22 -16.89
C LEU A 608 -1.75 22.44 -16.18
N SER A 609 -1.65 22.07 -14.91
CA SER A 609 -0.46 22.28 -14.08
C SER A 609 -0.14 21.04 -13.24
N GLN A 610 1.15 20.81 -12.98
CA GLN A 610 1.62 19.84 -11.99
C GLN A 610 2.79 20.43 -11.21
N ARG A 611 2.78 20.28 -9.88
CA ARG A 611 3.97 20.52 -9.06
C ARG A 611 4.93 19.35 -9.23
N ILE A 612 6.10 19.61 -9.79
CA ILE A 612 7.12 18.60 -10.06
C ILE A 612 7.69 18.10 -8.73
N ASP A 613 7.90 16.79 -8.65
CA ASP A 613 8.58 16.17 -7.53
C ASP A 613 10.09 16.24 -7.71
N LEU A 614 10.72 17.31 -7.18
CA LEU A 614 12.17 17.46 -7.27
C LEU A 614 12.93 16.52 -6.32
N SER A 615 12.26 15.86 -5.35
CA SER A 615 12.89 14.80 -4.55
C SER A 615 13.49 13.69 -5.44
N ARG A 616 12.90 13.50 -6.63
CA ARG A 616 13.32 12.54 -7.67
C ARG A 616 14.65 12.85 -8.33
N LEU A 617 15.16 14.07 -8.21
CA LEU A 617 16.52 14.33 -8.65
C LEU A 617 17.52 13.48 -7.86
N VAL A 618 17.21 13.09 -6.61
CA VAL A 618 18.03 12.37 -5.63
C VAL A 618 19.33 13.11 -5.23
N THR A 619 19.91 13.89 -6.13
CA THR A 619 21.12 14.69 -5.96
C THR A 619 20.96 16.06 -6.62
N SER A 620 21.66 17.07 -6.12
CA SER A 620 21.56 18.41 -6.70
C SER A 620 22.23 18.48 -8.09
N ASN A 621 21.47 18.79 -9.14
CA ASN A 621 21.98 18.82 -10.51
C ASN A 621 22.85 20.03 -10.80
N ILE A 622 24.11 19.82 -11.18
CA ILE A 622 25.08 20.90 -11.45
C ILE A 622 24.89 21.50 -12.85
N LEU A 623 24.38 20.71 -13.81
CA LEU A 623 24.09 21.14 -15.17
C LEU A 623 22.60 21.47 -15.29
N PRO A 624 22.22 22.71 -15.67
CA PRO A 624 20.82 23.12 -15.66
C PRO A 624 20.10 22.79 -16.97
N LEU A 625 20.52 21.75 -17.69
CA LEU A 625 19.93 21.36 -18.98
C LEU A 625 18.99 20.16 -18.79
N PHE A 626 17.72 20.39 -19.06
CA PHE A 626 16.68 19.37 -19.01
C PHE A 626 16.02 19.25 -20.36
N ARG A 627 15.42 18.10 -20.62
CA ARG A 627 14.70 17.84 -21.85
C ARG A 627 13.24 17.58 -21.53
N LEU A 628 12.37 18.26 -22.28
CA LEU A 628 10.93 18.08 -22.27
C LEU A 628 10.52 17.39 -23.56
N GLU A 629 9.77 16.29 -23.45
CA GLU A 629 9.17 15.55 -24.56
C GLU A 629 7.68 15.33 -24.24
N PHE A 630 6.79 15.45 -25.22
CA PHE A 630 5.36 15.15 -25.06
C PHE A 630 4.69 14.98 -26.42
N ASP A 631 3.57 14.26 -26.44
CA ASP A 631 2.71 14.15 -27.61
C ASP A 631 1.49 15.05 -27.44
N VAL A 632 1.10 15.74 -28.52
CA VAL A 632 -0.04 16.65 -28.52
C VAL A 632 -0.86 16.55 -29.80
N ALA A 633 -2.17 16.57 -29.66
CA ALA A 633 -3.13 16.78 -30.75
C ALA A 633 -4.04 17.98 -30.43
N ARG A 634 -4.62 18.58 -31.46
CA ARG A 634 -5.46 19.79 -31.36
C ARG A 634 -6.72 19.61 -32.20
N SER A 635 -7.87 19.98 -31.64
CA SER A 635 -9.14 19.97 -32.36
C SER A 635 -9.26 21.12 -33.37
N ASP A 636 -10.09 20.94 -34.39
CA ASP A 636 -10.25 21.94 -35.47
C ASP A 636 -10.88 23.27 -35.00
N ASP A 637 -11.65 23.22 -33.92
CA ASP A 637 -12.30 24.36 -33.26
C ASP A 637 -11.41 25.04 -32.21
N ALA A 638 -10.22 24.51 -31.95
CA ALA A 638 -9.29 25.13 -31.01
C ALA A 638 -8.76 26.46 -31.54
N ASP A 639 -8.70 27.47 -30.69
CA ASP A 639 -8.07 28.77 -30.91
C ASP A 639 -6.68 28.84 -30.23
N GLY A 640 -5.84 29.77 -30.69
CA GLY A 640 -4.54 30.03 -30.07
C GLY A 640 -3.46 28.96 -30.30
N ASN A 641 -2.31 29.16 -29.67
CA ASN A 641 -1.19 28.19 -29.65
C ASN A 641 -1.09 27.57 -28.25
N LEU A 642 -0.47 26.39 -28.16
CA LEU A 642 -0.13 25.79 -26.88
C LEU A 642 1.12 26.47 -26.33
N GLU A 643 1.04 26.98 -25.11
CA GLU A 643 2.18 27.50 -24.36
C GLU A 643 2.54 26.54 -23.23
N VAL A 644 3.83 26.22 -23.10
CA VAL A 644 4.36 25.39 -22.02
C VAL A 644 5.41 26.17 -21.25
N TRP A 645 5.26 26.27 -19.93
CA TRP A 645 6.22 27.02 -19.11
C TRP A 645 6.40 26.44 -17.71
N PHE A 646 7.56 26.71 -17.16
CA PHE A 646 7.93 26.36 -15.80
C PHE A 646 7.75 27.56 -14.88
N SER A 647 7.17 27.36 -13.71
CA SER A 647 7.00 28.40 -12.69
C SER A 647 7.51 27.97 -11.31
N GLY A 648 7.94 28.92 -10.50
CA GLY A 648 8.41 28.71 -9.13
C GLY A 648 9.10 29.96 -8.58
N PRO A 649 9.54 29.95 -7.31
CA PRO A 649 10.19 31.13 -6.70
C PRO A 649 11.44 31.62 -7.45
N LEU A 650 12.07 30.76 -8.24
CA LEU A 650 13.36 30.99 -8.87
C LEU A 650 13.31 31.00 -10.42
N VAL A 651 12.17 30.69 -11.05
CA VAL A 651 12.08 30.40 -12.49
C VAL A 651 10.74 30.85 -13.10
N ASN A 652 10.80 31.45 -14.29
CA ASN A 652 9.64 31.65 -15.18
C ASN A 652 10.09 31.57 -16.66
N GLU A 653 10.50 30.37 -17.08
CA GLU A 653 10.99 30.08 -18.44
C GLU A 653 9.92 29.27 -19.19
N GLY A 654 9.71 29.52 -20.47
CA GLY A 654 8.70 28.80 -21.26
C GLY A 654 8.89 28.92 -22.77
N GLU A 655 8.13 28.12 -23.51
CA GLU A 655 8.18 28.01 -24.96
C GLU A 655 6.75 27.92 -25.53
N VAL A 656 6.56 28.48 -26.72
CA VAL A 656 5.27 28.47 -27.43
C VAL A 656 5.35 27.48 -28.58
N PHE A 657 4.43 26.52 -28.61
CA PHE A 657 4.35 25.46 -29.61
C PHE A 657 3.17 25.71 -30.56
N THR A 658 3.46 25.81 -31.85
CA THR A 658 2.43 25.87 -32.90
C THR A 658 1.97 24.45 -33.24
N VAL A 659 0.80 24.06 -32.73
CA VAL A 659 0.18 22.74 -33.00
C VAL A 659 -0.83 22.89 -34.12
N GLN A 660 -0.65 22.11 -35.20
CA GLN A 660 -1.62 22.05 -36.31
C GLN A 660 -2.79 21.15 -35.90
N SER A 661 -4.00 21.45 -36.38
CA SER A 661 -5.16 20.59 -36.12
C SER A 661 -5.02 19.23 -36.80
N GLY A 662 -5.64 18.20 -36.21
CA GLY A 662 -5.58 16.82 -36.70
C GLY A 662 -4.68 15.91 -35.87
N ASP A 663 -3.87 15.10 -36.54
CA ASP A 663 -3.12 13.97 -35.96
C ASP A 663 -2.14 14.35 -34.84
N TRP A 664 -1.88 13.39 -33.95
CA TRP A 664 -0.87 13.45 -32.88
C TRP A 664 0.51 13.87 -33.39
N ARG A 665 1.19 14.73 -32.62
CA ARG A 665 2.56 15.18 -32.89
C ARG A 665 3.43 15.14 -31.66
N HIS A 666 4.59 14.53 -31.85
CA HIS A 666 5.67 14.54 -30.87
C HIS A 666 6.40 15.88 -30.85
N GLN A 667 6.49 16.50 -29.68
CA GLN A 667 7.20 17.75 -29.42
C GLN A 667 8.39 17.49 -28.51
N ARG A 668 9.48 18.23 -28.74
CA ARG A 668 10.69 18.14 -27.94
C ARG A 668 11.35 19.50 -27.78
N ALA A 669 11.72 19.83 -26.54
CA ALA A 669 12.42 21.06 -26.19
C ALA A 669 13.57 20.78 -25.20
N THR A 670 14.59 21.63 -25.23
CA THR A 670 15.67 21.62 -24.22
C THR A 670 15.55 22.89 -23.38
N ILE A 671 15.35 22.71 -22.08
CA ILE A 671 15.11 23.79 -21.12
C ILE A 671 16.39 24.00 -20.32
N ALA A 672 16.85 25.25 -20.29
CA ALA A 672 18.02 25.66 -19.52
C ALA A 672 17.58 26.52 -18.33
N PHE A 673 17.78 26.05 -17.09
CA PHE A 673 17.51 26.87 -15.91
C PHE A 673 18.68 27.81 -15.60
N SER A 674 18.35 29.01 -15.10
CA SER A 674 19.37 30.01 -14.74
C SER A 674 20.12 29.67 -13.44
N GLN A 675 19.60 28.75 -12.63
CA GLN A 675 20.16 28.32 -11.35
C GLN A 675 20.16 26.81 -11.20
N LYS A 676 20.98 26.32 -10.26
CA LYS A 676 21.05 24.93 -9.85
C LYS A 676 19.71 24.48 -9.24
N LEU A 677 19.11 23.41 -9.75
CA LEU A 677 17.94 22.79 -9.10
C LEU A 677 18.37 21.83 -7.98
N ARG A 678 17.68 21.92 -6.84
CA ARG A 678 17.89 21.08 -5.67
C ARG A 678 16.61 20.29 -5.34
N PRO A 679 16.74 19.12 -4.68
CA PRO A 679 15.59 18.29 -4.35
C PRO A 679 14.50 18.99 -3.52
N GLU A 680 14.88 19.98 -2.71
CA GLU A 680 13.99 20.77 -1.86
C GLU A 680 13.36 21.99 -2.54
N ASP A 681 13.73 22.30 -3.79
CA ASP A 681 13.17 23.46 -4.49
C ASP A 681 11.71 23.19 -4.92
N GLU A 682 10.97 24.26 -5.21
CA GLU A 682 9.61 24.17 -5.75
C GLU A 682 9.59 24.56 -7.23
N LEU A 683 9.12 23.63 -8.07
CA LEU A 683 9.00 23.81 -9.51
C LEU A 683 7.67 23.27 -10.00
N TRP A 684 7.04 24.01 -10.91
CA TRP A 684 5.78 23.65 -11.55
C TRP A 684 5.97 23.59 -13.06
N ILE A 685 5.33 22.64 -13.72
CA ILE A 685 5.13 22.65 -15.17
C ILE A 685 3.70 23.05 -15.47
N ASN A 686 3.50 23.82 -16.54
CA ASN A 686 2.20 24.33 -16.95
C ASN A 686 2.05 24.19 -18.47
N PHE A 687 0.87 23.76 -18.90
CA PHE A 687 0.41 23.74 -20.29
C PHE A 687 -0.82 24.62 -20.37
N GLY A 688 -0.90 25.56 -21.31
CA GLY A 688 -2.06 26.44 -21.43
C GLY A 688 -2.27 26.95 -22.84
N PHE A 689 -3.52 27.36 -23.13
CA PHE A 689 -3.90 27.94 -24.41
C PHE A 689 -4.97 29.02 -24.20
N SER A 690 -5.13 29.89 -25.20
CA SER A 690 -6.09 30.99 -25.21
C SER A 690 -7.19 30.74 -26.23
N GLY A 691 -8.43 31.11 -25.90
CA GLY A 691 -9.60 30.94 -26.76
C GLY A 691 -10.31 29.61 -26.52
N SER A 692 -11.25 29.27 -27.40
CA SER A 692 -12.10 28.09 -27.28
C SER A 692 -11.49 26.84 -27.91
N GLY A 693 -12.06 25.66 -27.64
CA GLY A 693 -11.75 24.35 -28.23
C GLY A 693 -10.90 23.44 -27.33
N SER A 694 -10.23 22.44 -27.93
CA SER A 694 -9.60 21.35 -27.15
C SER A 694 -8.20 20.94 -27.61
N TYR A 695 -7.39 20.54 -26.63
CA TYR A 695 -6.06 19.95 -26.80
C TYR A 695 -6.02 18.58 -26.12
N MET A 696 -5.37 17.62 -26.76
CA MET A 696 -5.10 16.28 -26.20
C MET A 696 -3.60 16.19 -25.92
N LEU A 697 -3.23 15.68 -24.75
CA LEU A 697 -1.85 15.56 -24.27
C LEU A 697 -1.58 14.14 -23.81
N ASP A 698 -0.38 13.68 -24.13
CA ASP A 698 0.09 12.34 -23.79
C ASP A 698 1.62 12.32 -23.64
N ASN A 699 2.17 11.27 -23.06
CA ASN A 699 3.58 10.94 -23.04
C ASN A 699 4.50 12.06 -22.51
N VAL A 700 4.02 12.84 -21.53
CA VAL A 700 4.76 13.97 -20.97
C VAL A 700 5.96 13.46 -20.16
N TRP A 701 7.16 13.78 -20.65
CA TRP A 701 8.43 13.39 -20.06
C TRP A 701 9.32 14.61 -19.83
N PHE A 702 9.84 14.74 -18.61
CA PHE A 702 10.78 15.79 -18.24
C PHE A 702 11.92 15.20 -17.42
N GLY A 703 13.12 15.17 -17.99
CA GLY A 703 14.28 14.55 -17.36
C GLY A 703 15.59 15.25 -17.70
N ARG A 704 16.68 14.72 -17.14
CA ARG A 704 18.03 15.23 -17.40
C ARG A 704 18.42 15.01 -18.85
N SER A 705 19.33 15.81 -19.37
CA SER A 705 19.73 15.74 -20.78
C SER A 705 20.41 14.42 -21.13
N GLU A 706 21.12 13.82 -20.18
CA GLU A 706 21.79 12.53 -20.27
C GLU A 706 20.86 11.32 -20.15
N ASP A 707 19.68 11.50 -19.54
CA ASP A 707 18.68 10.43 -19.42
C ASP A 707 17.79 10.40 -20.66
N ALA A 708 17.22 9.24 -20.99
CA ALA A 708 16.24 9.08 -22.06
C ALA A 708 15.04 8.27 -21.60
N ARG A 709 13.87 8.53 -22.19
CA ARG A 709 12.64 7.76 -21.97
C ARG A 709 12.90 6.27 -22.23
N GLY A 710 12.51 5.41 -21.27
CA GLY A 710 12.70 3.95 -21.37
C GLY A 710 14.10 3.42 -21.06
N ALA A 711 15.07 4.27 -20.72
CA ALA A 711 16.43 3.84 -20.37
C ALA A 711 16.67 3.87 -18.86
N LEU A 712 17.60 3.03 -18.38
CA LEU A 712 18.08 3.08 -17.00
C LEU A 712 18.65 4.48 -16.71
N SER A 713 18.26 5.06 -15.58
CA SER A 713 18.76 6.36 -15.14
C SER A 713 20.30 6.40 -15.13
N SER A 714 20.87 7.47 -15.67
CA SER A 714 22.32 7.70 -15.64
C SER A 714 22.90 7.74 -14.22
N LEU A 715 22.08 8.04 -13.20
CA LEU A 715 22.49 7.99 -11.79
C LEU A 715 22.83 6.58 -11.31
N VAL A 716 22.32 5.55 -11.99
CA VAL A 716 22.59 4.15 -11.69
C VAL A 716 23.57 3.59 -12.71
N ALA A 717 23.34 3.84 -14.00
CA ALA A 717 24.17 3.31 -15.08
C ALA A 717 25.65 3.72 -14.99
N GLU A 718 25.93 4.93 -14.47
CA GLU A 718 27.30 5.47 -14.33
C GLU A 718 27.84 5.37 -12.89
N ASN A 719 27.13 4.67 -11.98
CA ASN A 719 27.46 4.66 -10.55
C ASN A 719 28.39 3.50 -10.17
N GLU A 720 29.64 3.85 -9.88
CA GLU A 720 30.66 2.90 -9.44
C GLU A 720 30.51 2.43 -7.98
N THR A 721 29.56 2.99 -7.21
CA THR A 721 29.37 2.68 -5.78
C THR A 721 28.24 1.69 -5.51
N LEU A 722 27.60 1.15 -6.55
CA LEU A 722 26.56 0.13 -6.41
C LEU A 722 27.14 -1.15 -5.76
N PRO A 723 26.40 -1.79 -4.83
CA PRO A 723 26.84 -3.04 -4.22
C PRO A 723 26.82 -4.19 -5.23
N SER A 724 27.71 -5.16 -5.04
CA SER A 724 27.59 -6.46 -5.72
C SER A 724 26.38 -7.23 -5.19
N ALA A 725 25.67 -7.92 -6.08
CA ALA A 725 24.57 -8.81 -5.72
C ALA A 725 24.60 -10.07 -6.59
N ASP A 726 24.32 -11.22 -5.99
CA ASP A 726 24.29 -12.49 -6.73
C ASP A 726 22.96 -12.63 -7.50
N VAL A 727 21.88 -12.14 -6.88
CA VAL A 727 20.51 -12.18 -7.39
C VAL A 727 19.87 -10.80 -7.18
N LEU A 728 19.05 -10.38 -8.14
CA LEU A 728 18.30 -9.13 -8.09
C LEU A 728 16.81 -9.45 -8.28
N ARG A 729 16.02 -9.31 -7.21
CA ARG A 729 14.57 -9.51 -7.21
C ARG A 729 13.84 -8.22 -7.54
N PHE A 730 12.94 -8.26 -8.51
CA PHE A 730 12.27 -7.09 -9.07
C PHE A 730 10.91 -6.81 -8.40
N ASP A 731 10.91 -6.45 -7.12
CA ASP A 731 9.69 -6.01 -6.42
C ASP A 731 9.07 -4.75 -7.05
N SER A 732 9.94 -3.89 -7.58
CA SER A 732 9.59 -2.63 -8.20
C SER A 732 9.01 -2.76 -9.61
N VAL A 733 8.89 -3.95 -10.21
CA VAL A 733 8.34 -4.13 -11.56
C VAL A 733 6.92 -4.70 -11.47
N PRO A 734 5.88 -4.06 -12.04
CA PRO A 734 4.49 -4.42 -11.78
C PRO A 734 3.97 -5.44 -12.81
N ILE A 735 4.41 -6.70 -12.73
CA ILE A 735 3.89 -7.79 -13.58
C ILE A 735 2.64 -8.39 -12.91
N GLY A 736 1.46 -8.21 -13.51
CA GLY A 736 0.20 -8.70 -12.94
C GLY A 736 -0.17 -8.07 -11.60
N ARG A 737 0.38 -6.89 -11.27
CA ARG A 737 0.18 -6.22 -9.98
C ARG A 737 -1.18 -5.54 -9.95
N ALA A 738 -1.85 -5.58 -8.80
CA ALA A 738 -3.13 -4.90 -8.58
C ALA A 738 -3.02 -3.38 -8.76
N GLY A 739 -3.93 -2.78 -9.53
CA GLY A 739 -4.01 -1.34 -9.75
C GLY A 739 -3.29 -0.83 -11.01
N TYR A 740 -2.75 -1.75 -11.83
CA TYR A 740 -1.98 -1.46 -13.03
C TYR A 740 -2.68 -2.01 -14.26
N LEU A 741 -2.43 -1.39 -15.42
CA LEU A 741 -2.84 -1.98 -16.68
C LEU A 741 -2.02 -3.25 -16.95
N PRO A 742 -2.62 -4.27 -17.59
CA PRO A 742 -1.86 -5.39 -18.13
C PRO A 742 -0.67 -4.86 -18.94
N GLU A 743 0.49 -5.49 -18.77
CA GLU A 743 1.73 -5.11 -19.47
C GLU A 743 2.32 -3.74 -19.13
N SER A 744 1.88 -3.12 -18.02
CA SER A 744 2.49 -1.87 -17.53
C SER A 744 4.00 -1.98 -17.33
N TRP A 745 4.52 -3.18 -17.06
CA TRP A 745 5.96 -3.46 -16.94
C TRP A 745 6.75 -3.22 -18.24
N CYS A 746 6.10 -3.16 -19.40
CA CYS A 746 6.75 -2.97 -20.70
C CYS A 746 6.64 -1.53 -21.24
N LEU A 747 5.82 -0.70 -20.59
CA LEU A 747 5.70 0.73 -20.90
C LEU A 747 7.02 1.45 -20.65
N PRO A 748 7.35 2.52 -21.40
CA PRO A 748 8.61 3.21 -21.20
C PRO A 748 8.73 3.74 -19.77
N GLU A 749 9.92 3.64 -19.20
CA GLU A 749 10.25 4.15 -17.86
C GLU A 749 9.70 5.57 -17.62
N GLY A 750 9.01 5.76 -16.50
CA GLY A 750 8.38 7.03 -16.14
C GLY A 750 7.02 7.32 -16.81
N SER A 751 6.41 6.35 -17.50
CA SER A 751 5.13 6.50 -18.21
C SER A 751 3.92 5.92 -17.45
N THR A 752 3.99 5.68 -16.15
CA THR A 752 2.99 4.85 -15.46
C THR A 752 2.17 5.62 -14.41
N SER A 753 0.91 5.20 -14.25
CA SER A 753 -0.04 5.66 -13.24
C SER A 753 0.00 4.75 -12.01
N GLY A 754 -0.08 5.33 -10.82
CA GLY A 754 -0.32 4.59 -9.59
C GLY A 754 -0.85 5.52 -8.51
N VAL A 755 -1.93 5.09 -7.85
CA VAL A 755 -2.63 5.83 -6.80
C VAL A 755 -1.82 5.87 -5.49
N ARG A 756 -0.76 5.05 -5.36
CA ARG A 756 0.06 4.92 -4.15
C ARG A 756 1.52 5.33 -4.38
N GLU A 757 2.13 5.88 -3.32
CA GLU A 757 3.46 6.48 -3.28
C GLU A 757 4.64 5.53 -3.63
N LYS A 758 4.41 4.22 -3.79
CA LYS A 758 5.45 3.26 -4.21
C LYS A 758 5.52 3.20 -5.72
N ARG A 759 6.57 3.79 -6.29
CA ARG A 759 6.83 3.86 -7.74
C ARG A 759 7.33 2.52 -8.28
N PHE A 760 7.15 2.32 -9.57
CA PHE A 760 7.41 1.07 -10.26
C PHE A 760 8.12 1.37 -11.57
N HIS A 761 8.97 0.44 -11.96
CA HIS A 761 9.92 0.59 -13.07
C HIS A 761 9.61 -0.39 -14.18
N ASN A 762 10.01 -0.01 -15.39
CA ASN A 762 9.99 -0.86 -16.57
C ASN A 762 10.92 -2.07 -16.38
N LEU A 763 10.49 -3.24 -16.86
CA LEU A 763 11.24 -4.49 -16.76
C LEU A 763 12.63 -4.38 -17.43
N GLY A 764 12.72 -3.72 -18.57
CA GLY A 764 13.98 -3.49 -19.29
C GLY A 764 15.01 -2.72 -18.46
N CYS A 765 14.59 -1.71 -17.69
CA CYS A 765 15.49 -0.98 -16.79
C CYS A 765 16.02 -1.88 -15.66
N ALA A 766 15.15 -2.70 -15.06
CA ALA A 766 15.55 -3.65 -14.03
C ALA A 766 16.49 -4.75 -14.56
N MET A 767 16.24 -5.24 -15.79
CA MET A 767 17.10 -6.22 -16.46
C MET A 767 18.47 -5.64 -16.84
N GLN A 768 18.53 -4.38 -17.29
CA GLN A 768 19.80 -3.68 -17.50
C GLN A 768 20.61 -3.54 -16.20
N LEU A 769 19.95 -3.25 -15.07
CA LEU A 769 20.62 -3.23 -13.77
C LEU A 769 21.14 -4.60 -13.38
N ALA A 770 20.37 -5.67 -13.61
CA ALA A 770 20.83 -7.04 -13.36
C ALA A 770 22.08 -7.38 -14.19
N ASP A 771 22.10 -7.02 -15.49
CA ASP A 771 23.27 -7.21 -16.38
C ASP A 771 24.47 -6.38 -15.89
N LEU A 772 24.25 -5.12 -15.50
CA LEU A 772 25.29 -4.23 -14.96
C LEU A 772 25.95 -4.81 -13.69
N LEU A 773 25.16 -5.40 -12.80
CA LEU A 773 25.64 -6.03 -11.56
C LEU A 773 26.11 -7.47 -11.77
N SER A 774 25.95 -8.04 -12.96
CA SER A 774 26.12 -9.47 -13.22
C SER A 774 25.28 -10.36 -12.29
N ALA A 775 24.13 -9.86 -11.84
CA ALA A 775 23.20 -10.53 -10.94
C ALA A 775 22.18 -11.34 -11.73
N GLN A 776 21.75 -12.48 -11.20
CA GLN A 776 20.67 -13.25 -11.81
C GLN A 776 19.31 -12.57 -11.56
N PRO A 777 18.46 -12.36 -12.59
CA PRO A 777 17.17 -11.71 -12.41
C PRO A 777 16.16 -12.64 -11.73
N TRP A 778 15.41 -12.08 -10.79
CA TRP A 778 14.26 -12.71 -10.14
C TRP A 778 13.02 -11.84 -10.38
N LEU A 779 12.14 -12.30 -11.27
CA LEU A 779 10.91 -11.63 -11.65
C LEU A 779 9.79 -12.00 -10.67
N VAL A 780 8.95 -11.02 -10.33
CA VAL A 780 7.77 -11.22 -9.48
C VAL A 780 6.51 -11.08 -10.32
N VAL A 781 5.74 -12.16 -10.42
CA VAL A 781 4.46 -12.24 -11.13
C VAL A 781 3.35 -12.30 -10.09
N ASP A 782 2.49 -11.30 -10.09
CA ASP A 782 1.37 -11.19 -9.16
C ASP A 782 0.07 -11.68 -9.82
N MET A 783 -0.99 -11.81 -9.01
CA MET A 783 -2.18 -12.60 -9.36
C MET A 783 -2.92 -12.14 -10.61
N HIS A 784 -2.88 -10.84 -10.93
CA HIS A 784 -3.66 -10.27 -12.02
C HIS A 784 -2.99 -10.43 -13.41
N ALA A 785 -1.89 -11.19 -13.50
CA ALA A 785 -1.26 -11.48 -14.79
C ALA A 785 -2.20 -12.34 -15.67
N THR A 786 -2.51 -11.82 -16.86
CA THR A 786 -3.35 -12.52 -17.84
C THR A 786 -2.56 -13.58 -18.60
N GLU A 787 -3.24 -14.55 -19.20
CA GLU A 787 -2.57 -15.58 -20.00
C GLU A 787 -1.77 -15.01 -21.18
N VAL A 788 -2.31 -13.93 -21.79
CA VAL A 788 -1.66 -13.19 -22.87
C VAL A 788 -0.42 -12.46 -22.38
N GLU A 789 -0.50 -11.75 -21.25
CA GLU A 789 0.64 -11.05 -20.64
C GLU A 789 1.79 -12.02 -20.30
N LEU A 790 1.47 -13.20 -19.76
CA LEU A 790 2.47 -14.23 -19.45
C LEU A 790 3.17 -14.76 -20.70
N ALA A 791 2.44 -14.95 -21.80
CA ALA A 791 3.03 -15.36 -23.07
C ALA A 791 3.97 -14.26 -23.62
N HIS A 792 3.54 -12.99 -23.54
CA HIS A 792 4.34 -11.84 -23.96
C HIS A 792 5.58 -11.64 -23.09
N LEU A 793 5.52 -11.93 -21.79
CA LEU A 793 6.68 -11.94 -20.90
C LEU A 793 7.73 -12.96 -21.35
N MET A 794 7.32 -14.18 -21.71
CA MET A 794 8.24 -15.21 -22.22
C MET A 794 8.86 -14.81 -23.55
N GLU A 795 8.08 -14.22 -24.45
CA GLU A 795 8.58 -13.65 -25.70
C GLU A 795 9.57 -12.50 -25.45
N TYR A 796 9.30 -11.64 -24.47
CA TYR A 796 10.21 -10.56 -24.07
C TYR A 796 11.53 -11.11 -23.54
N ILE A 797 11.54 -12.19 -22.75
CA ILE A 797 12.77 -12.76 -22.18
C ILE A 797 13.61 -13.48 -23.24
N ALA A 798 12.99 -14.33 -24.06
CA ALA A 798 13.70 -15.30 -24.91
C ALA A 798 13.26 -15.35 -26.38
N GLY A 799 12.26 -14.55 -26.77
CA GLY A 799 11.75 -14.47 -28.13
C GLY A 799 12.76 -13.90 -29.13
N SER A 800 12.51 -14.14 -30.42
CA SER A 800 13.33 -13.64 -31.52
C SER A 800 13.26 -12.11 -31.59
N PRO A 801 14.34 -11.38 -31.93
CA PRO A 801 14.29 -9.92 -32.12
C PRO A 801 13.39 -9.47 -33.29
N LEU A 802 12.76 -10.39 -34.01
CA LEU A 802 11.78 -10.11 -35.07
C LEU A 802 10.33 -10.11 -34.58
N THR A 803 10.07 -10.69 -33.41
CA THR A 803 8.71 -10.71 -32.81
C THR A 803 8.45 -9.38 -32.07
N PRO A 804 7.18 -9.02 -31.79
CA PRO A 804 6.84 -7.74 -31.17
C PRO A 804 7.60 -7.46 -29.86
N TYR A 805 7.58 -8.38 -28.90
CA TYR A 805 8.25 -8.22 -27.61
C TYR A 805 9.76 -8.46 -27.68
N GLY A 806 10.23 -9.22 -28.67
CA GLY A 806 11.67 -9.31 -28.95
C GLY A 806 12.26 -8.00 -29.50
N ARG A 807 11.49 -7.26 -30.32
CA ARG A 807 11.86 -5.89 -30.75
C ARG A 807 11.80 -4.90 -29.60
N LEU A 808 10.77 -5.02 -28.75
CA LEU A 808 10.64 -4.22 -27.53
C LEU A 808 11.84 -4.39 -26.61
N ARG A 809 12.24 -5.63 -26.34
CA ARG A 809 13.45 -5.96 -25.58
C ARG A 809 14.70 -5.27 -26.15
N SER A 810 14.84 -5.26 -27.48
CA SER A 810 15.98 -4.64 -28.16
C SER A 810 15.95 -3.10 -28.06
N ARG A 811 14.75 -2.49 -28.06
CA ARG A 811 14.55 -1.06 -27.78
C ARG A 811 15.02 -0.74 -26.36
N ASP A 812 14.66 -1.58 -25.39
CA ASP A 812 15.03 -1.44 -23.99
C ASP A 812 16.51 -1.78 -23.72
N GLY A 813 17.40 -1.61 -24.70
CA GLY A 813 18.85 -1.72 -24.54
C GLY A 813 19.42 -3.15 -24.56
N ALA A 814 18.61 -4.19 -24.69
CA ALA A 814 19.13 -5.56 -24.70
C ALA A 814 19.85 -5.89 -26.03
N ILE A 815 21.12 -6.32 -25.94
CA ILE A 815 21.84 -6.87 -27.09
C ILE A 815 21.65 -8.39 -27.08
N GLY A 816 20.63 -8.87 -27.81
CA GLY A 816 20.29 -10.29 -27.92
C GLY A 816 19.09 -10.70 -27.06
N LYS A 817 19.04 -11.95 -26.60
CA LYS A 817 18.03 -12.43 -25.65
C LYS A 817 18.54 -12.26 -24.22
N TRP A 818 17.66 -11.93 -23.28
CA TRP A 818 18.04 -11.91 -21.87
C TRP A 818 18.44 -13.30 -21.38
N SER A 819 17.78 -14.33 -21.88
CA SER A 819 18.12 -15.71 -21.58
C SER A 819 19.56 -16.11 -21.94
N ASP A 820 20.23 -15.39 -22.85
CA ASP A 820 21.61 -15.67 -23.23
C ASP A 820 22.64 -14.95 -22.35
N ARG A 821 22.19 -13.97 -21.56
CA ARG A 821 23.01 -13.14 -20.65
C ARG A 821 23.11 -13.74 -19.26
N PHE A 822 22.04 -14.39 -18.81
CA PHE A 822 21.93 -14.92 -17.46
C PHE A 822 22.00 -16.45 -17.45
N ASP A 823 22.62 -16.99 -16.40
CA ASP A 823 22.72 -18.43 -16.18
C ASP A 823 21.42 -18.98 -15.57
N ALA A 824 20.73 -18.16 -14.79
CA ALA A 824 19.44 -18.46 -14.17
C ALA A 824 18.50 -17.25 -14.25
N ILE A 825 17.20 -17.53 -14.37
CA ILE A 825 16.11 -16.55 -14.28
C ILE A 825 15.08 -17.14 -13.31
N TYR A 826 14.83 -16.46 -12.21
CA TYR A 826 13.82 -16.88 -11.24
C TYR A 826 12.49 -16.20 -11.56
N ILE A 827 11.39 -16.93 -11.43
CA ILE A 827 10.03 -16.40 -11.57
C ILE A 827 9.25 -16.80 -10.32
N GLU A 828 8.91 -15.80 -9.51
CA GLU A 828 8.10 -15.98 -8.31
C GLU A 828 6.65 -15.62 -8.59
N ILE A 829 5.74 -16.48 -8.14
CA ILE A 829 4.30 -16.26 -8.20
C ILE A 829 3.81 -15.86 -6.81
N VAL A 830 3.13 -14.72 -6.70
CA VAL A 830 2.70 -14.14 -5.43
C VAL A 830 1.23 -13.73 -5.44
N ASP A 831 0.65 -13.59 -4.25
CA ASP A 831 -0.63 -12.92 -4.01
C ASP A 831 -0.42 -11.80 -2.99
N ARG A 832 0.03 -10.63 -3.47
CA ARG A 832 0.40 -9.50 -2.60
C ARG A 832 -0.80 -8.85 -1.93
N SER A 833 -1.93 -8.86 -2.62
CA SER A 833 -3.19 -8.25 -2.15
C SER A 833 -4.04 -9.24 -1.35
N ASN A 834 -3.57 -10.48 -1.15
CA ASN A 834 -4.27 -11.57 -0.46
C ASN A 834 -5.70 -11.78 -0.99
N VAL A 835 -5.86 -11.70 -2.32
CA VAL A 835 -7.15 -11.79 -3.00
C VAL A 835 -7.68 -13.22 -3.06
N LEU A 836 -6.81 -14.24 -2.98
CA LEU A 836 -7.21 -15.63 -3.05
C LEU A 836 -7.68 -16.18 -1.71
N GLN A 837 -8.84 -16.82 -1.71
CA GLN A 837 -9.57 -17.14 -0.49
C GLN A 837 -8.97 -18.28 0.36
N ASN A 838 -8.34 -19.27 -0.27
CA ASN A 838 -7.89 -20.46 0.44
C ASN A 838 -6.62 -21.06 -0.20
N ASP A 839 -6.00 -21.99 0.52
CA ASP A 839 -4.74 -22.63 0.13
C ASP A 839 -4.84 -23.46 -1.18
N VAL A 840 -6.00 -24.05 -1.47
CA VAL A 840 -6.22 -24.80 -2.71
C VAL A 840 -6.17 -23.86 -3.90
N THR A 841 -6.93 -22.76 -3.82
CA THR A 841 -6.95 -21.69 -4.83
C THR A 841 -5.57 -21.09 -5.05
N ARG A 842 -4.83 -20.78 -3.97
CA ARG A 842 -3.43 -20.31 -4.06
C ARG A 842 -2.55 -21.29 -4.83
N SER A 843 -2.60 -22.57 -4.46
CA SER A 843 -1.76 -23.60 -5.10
C SER A 843 -2.12 -23.85 -6.58
N ASN A 844 -3.42 -23.79 -6.91
CA ASN A 844 -3.90 -23.97 -8.27
C ASN A 844 -3.58 -22.76 -9.15
N SER A 845 -3.63 -21.54 -8.61
CA SER A 845 -3.18 -20.33 -9.31
C SER A 845 -1.70 -20.38 -9.64
N VAL A 846 -0.84 -20.81 -8.70
CA VAL A 846 0.60 -21.02 -8.98
C VAL A 846 0.78 -22.03 -10.12
N ARG A 847 0.06 -23.16 -10.09
CA ARG A 847 0.12 -24.16 -11.15
C ARG A 847 -0.32 -23.60 -12.51
N ARG A 848 -1.42 -22.84 -12.55
CA ARG A 848 -1.92 -22.19 -13.78
C ARG A 848 -0.86 -21.29 -14.42
N VAL A 849 -0.22 -20.42 -13.63
CA VAL A 849 0.84 -19.52 -14.13
C VAL A 849 2.02 -20.31 -14.68
N ILE A 850 2.45 -21.36 -13.97
CA ILE A 850 3.56 -22.24 -14.42
C ILE A 850 3.19 -22.96 -15.71
N ASP A 851 1.99 -23.53 -15.80
CA ASP A 851 1.51 -24.24 -16.98
C ASP A 851 1.44 -23.28 -18.18
N GLN A 852 0.96 -22.06 -17.98
CA GLN A 852 0.89 -21.04 -19.02
C GLN A 852 2.27 -20.63 -19.52
N LEU A 853 3.20 -20.32 -18.61
CA LEU A 853 4.59 -19.97 -18.98
C LEU A 853 5.30 -21.15 -19.66
N SER A 854 5.04 -22.39 -19.21
CA SER A 854 5.64 -23.61 -19.76
C SER A 854 5.08 -23.98 -21.14
N SER A 855 3.85 -23.56 -21.44
CA SER A 855 3.21 -23.78 -22.74
C SER A 855 3.81 -22.92 -23.86
N SER A 856 4.46 -21.81 -23.52
CA SER A 856 5.10 -20.91 -24.49
C SER A 856 6.18 -21.63 -25.31
N PRO A 857 6.25 -21.39 -26.64
CA PRO A 857 7.30 -21.93 -27.50
C PRO A 857 8.72 -21.57 -27.02
N GLU A 858 8.90 -20.37 -26.48
CA GLU A 858 10.18 -19.83 -26.03
C GLU A 858 10.71 -20.59 -24.81
N PHE A 859 9.83 -20.99 -23.88
CA PHE A 859 10.20 -21.69 -22.65
C PHE A 859 11.01 -22.96 -22.92
N HIS A 860 10.64 -23.72 -23.95
CA HIS A 860 11.30 -24.97 -24.32
C HIS A 860 12.79 -24.81 -24.59
N THR A 861 13.21 -23.61 -25.03
CA THR A 861 14.62 -23.28 -25.31
C THR A 861 15.42 -22.86 -24.07
N ILE A 862 14.73 -22.44 -23.00
CA ILE A 862 15.34 -21.86 -21.79
C ILE A 862 14.96 -22.60 -20.49
N ARG A 863 14.23 -23.72 -20.59
CA ARG A 863 13.72 -24.51 -19.45
C ARG A 863 14.78 -24.91 -18.42
N ASN A 864 16.05 -24.99 -18.80
CA ASN A 864 17.16 -25.35 -17.91
C ASN A 864 17.78 -24.12 -17.20
N ARG A 865 17.26 -22.93 -17.46
CA ARG A 865 17.67 -21.66 -16.86
C ARG A 865 16.55 -21.01 -16.04
N VAL A 866 15.30 -21.39 -16.26
CA VAL A 866 14.15 -20.85 -15.52
C VAL A 866 13.87 -21.69 -14.28
N TYR A 867 13.73 -21.02 -13.14
CA TYR A 867 13.35 -21.65 -11.87
C TYR A 867 12.08 -20.99 -11.33
N PHE A 868 11.09 -21.80 -10.96
CA PHE A 868 9.83 -21.31 -10.41
C PHE A 868 9.88 -21.26 -8.88
N ILE A 869 9.37 -20.17 -8.32
CA ILE A 869 9.32 -19.92 -6.89
C ILE A 869 7.86 -19.74 -6.49
N ASP A 870 7.42 -20.49 -5.48
CA ASP A 870 6.14 -20.28 -4.83
C ASP A 870 6.29 -19.21 -3.74
N GLY A 871 5.73 -18.03 -3.96
CA GLY A 871 5.71 -16.95 -2.98
C GLY A 871 4.38 -16.81 -2.24
N MET A 872 3.52 -17.83 -2.27
CA MET A 872 2.21 -17.82 -1.61
C MET A 872 2.34 -18.04 -0.10
N CYS A 873 1.52 -17.34 0.68
CA CYS A 873 1.38 -17.61 2.11
C CYS A 873 0.22 -18.59 2.35
N TYR A 874 0.54 -19.81 2.80
CA TYR A 874 -0.47 -20.84 3.11
C TYR A 874 -0.89 -20.81 4.58
N GLU A 875 -2.20 -20.93 4.83
CA GLU A 875 -2.79 -20.89 6.16
C GLU A 875 -2.49 -22.16 6.98
N ASP A 876 -2.38 -23.31 6.32
CA ASP A 876 -2.08 -24.58 6.99
C ASP A 876 -0.58 -24.82 7.27
N GLY A 877 0.29 -23.89 6.85
CA GLY A 877 1.74 -23.97 7.01
C GLY A 877 2.40 -25.10 6.21
N ARG A 878 1.77 -25.57 5.13
CA ARG A 878 2.31 -26.63 4.27
C ARG A 878 2.53 -26.11 2.87
N SER A 879 3.52 -26.69 2.18
CA SER A 879 3.68 -26.47 0.74
C SER A 879 2.64 -27.30 -0.03
N HIS A 880 1.95 -26.67 -0.98
CA HIS A 880 0.93 -27.28 -1.83
C HIS A 880 1.33 -27.39 -3.30
N THR A 881 2.51 -26.88 -3.67
CA THR A 881 3.01 -26.81 -5.05
C THR A 881 4.26 -27.67 -5.24
N SER A 882 4.66 -27.84 -6.50
CA SER A 882 5.87 -28.57 -6.90
C SER A 882 6.90 -27.64 -7.55
N THR A 883 6.96 -26.39 -7.12
CA THR A 883 7.96 -25.41 -7.57
C THR A 883 9.38 -25.84 -7.20
N ASP A 884 10.39 -25.11 -7.68
CA ASP A 884 11.79 -25.38 -7.32
C ASP A 884 12.11 -24.86 -5.91
N TYR A 885 11.54 -23.71 -5.55
CA TYR A 885 11.73 -23.05 -4.25
C TYR A 885 10.45 -22.40 -3.72
N HIS A 886 10.50 -22.00 -2.45
CA HIS A 886 9.46 -21.23 -1.76
C HIS A 886 10.11 -19.98 -1.23
N ALA A 887 9.36 -18.89 -1.19
CA ALA A 887 9.86 -17.61 -0.74
C ALA A 887 8.99 -16.99 0.34
N GLY A 888 9.63 -16.53 1.40
CA GLY A 888 8.98 -15.93 2.57
C GLY A 888 9.66 -14.63 3.00
N ASP A 889 8.89 -13.80 3.72
CA ASP A 889 9.36 -12.51 4.23
C ASP A 889 9.90 -12.65 5.65
N PHE A 890 11.11 -12.13 5.90
CA PHE A 890 11.69 -12.14 7.23
C PHE A 890 11.35 -10.83 7.95
N VAL A 891 10.30 -10.86 8.77
CA VAL A 891 9.80 -9.66 9.45
C VAL A 891 10.36 -9.56 10.87
N ILE A 892 11.21 -8.56 11.11
CA ILE A 892 11.70 -8.20 12.46
C ILE A 892 11.25 -6.77 12.76
N LYS A 893 10.54 -6.59 13.88
CA LYS A 893 10.09 -5.26 14.34
C LYS A 893 11.04 -4.59 15.33
N LYS A 894 11.93 -5.36 15.98
CA LYS A 894 12.80 -4.85 17.04
C LYS A 894 14.23 -5.37 16.92
N PRO A 895 15.25 -4.53 17.17
CA PRO A 895 16.64 -4.98 17.22
C PRO A 895 16.87 -5.92 18.41
N PHE A 896 17.86 -6.79 18.29
CA PHE A 896 18.31 -7.72 19.33
C PHE A 896 19.72 -7.35 19.80
N ALA A 897 20.02 -7.65 21.07
CA ALA A 897 21.28 -7.31 21.72
C ALA A 897 22.13 -8.54 22.08
N THR A 898 21.53 -9.74 22.10
CA THR A 898 22.20 -10.99 22.48
C THR A 898 22.02 -12.09 21.43
N ILE A 899 22.84 -13.14 21.51
CA ILE A 899 22.69 -14.32 20.66
C ILE A 899 21.38 -15.06 20.98
N ASP A 900 20.95 -15.08 22.24
CA ASP A 900 19.71 -15.76 22.63
C ASP A 900 18.47 -15.08 22.03
N GLU A 901 18.42 -13.75 22.07
CA GLU A 901 17.36 -12.97 21.40
C GLU A 901 17.35 -13.20 19.89
N PHE A 902 18.55 -13.23 19.26
CA PHE A 902 18.69 -13.55 17.85
C PHE A 902 18.19 -14.96 17.50
N ASN A 903 18.50 -15.96 18.34
CA ASN A 903 18.08 -17.34 18.11
C ASN A 903 16.56 -17.51 18.19
N VAL A 904 15.88 -16.77 19.07
CA VAL A 904 14.40 -16.76 19.14
C VAL A 904 13.82 -16.24 17.82
N ILE A 905 14.35 -15.13 17.31
CA ILE A 905 13.92 -14.55 16.03
C ILE A 905 14.18 -15.53 14.87
N LEU A 906 15.33 -16.22 14.88
CA LEU A 906 15.65 -17.21 13.87
C LEU A 906 14.73 -18.43 13.93
N GLU A 907 14.35 -18.86 15.14
CA GLU A 907 13.41 -19.96 15.36
C GLU A 907 12.00 -19.58 14.87
N GLU A 908 11.56 -18.33 15.06
CA GLU A 908 10.31 -17.83 14.49
C GLU A 908 10.31 -17.91 12.95
N TRP A 909 11.41 -17.50 12.30
CA TRP A 909 11.58 -17.64 10.85
C TRP A 909 11.50 -19.09 10.38
N VAL A 910 12.26 -19.99 11.01
CA VAL A 910 12.26 -21.42 10.64
C VAL A 910 10.89 -22.06 10.88
N ASN A 911 10.15 -21.62 11.90
CA ASN A 911 8.80 -22.11 12.17
C ASN A 911 7.74 -21.58 11.19
N ALA A 912 7.98 -20.43 10.55
CA ALA A 912 7.11 -19.88 9.53
C ALA A 912 7.26 -20.58 8.16
N MET A 913 8.36 -21.32 7.94
CA MET A 913 8.59 -22.04 6.68
C MET A 913 7.56 -23.16 6.44
N PRO A 914 7.01 -23.30 5.22
CA PRO A 914 6.10 -24.38 4.89
C PRO A 914 6.77 -25.76 4.95
N ARG A 915 6.00 -26.79 5.40
CA ARG A 915 6.48 -28.18 5.51
C ARG A 915 5.89 -29.10 4.43
N TRP A 916 6.61 -30.15 4.03
CA TRP A 916 6.14 -31.13 3.02
C TRP A 916 5.02 -32.03 3.57
N ARG A 917 4.07 -32.43 2.69
CA ARG A 917 2.90 -33.29 3.01
C ARG A 917 3.20 -34.75 3.38
N THR A 918 4.36 -35.30 3.01
CA THR A 918 4.76 -36.70 3.23
C THR A 918 5.71 -36.75 4.40
N GLY A 919 5.43 -37.63 5.37
CA GLY A 919 5.96 -37.66 6.73
C GLY A 919 7.48 -37.77 6.95
N ASP A 920 8.30 -37.44 5.96
CA ASP A 920 9.69 -37.07 6.19
C ASP A 920 9.75 -35.59 6.61
N HIS A 921 10.38 -35.30 7.74
CA HIS A 921 10.61 -33.94 8.27
C HIS A 921 11.60 -33.12 7.42
N HIS A 922 11.48 -33.16 6.09
CA HIS A 922 12.32 -32.38 5.19
C HIS A 922 11.71 -30.98 5.01
N LEU A 923 12.44 -29.97 5.48
CA LEU A 923 12.17 -28.56 5.18
C LEU A 923 12.48 -28.30 3.71
N TYR A 924 11.62 -27.50 3.08
CA TYR A 924 11.82 -27.02 1.72
C TYR A 924 13.00 -26.03 1.71
N SER A 925 13.67 -25.87 0.57
CA SER A 925 14.71 -24.85 0.43
C SER A 925 14.05 -23.49 0.35
N GLU A 926 14.17 -22.71 1.42
CA GLU A 926 13.52 -21.41 1.55
C GLU A 926 14.39 -20.31 0.92
N LEU A 927 13.75 -19.33 0.29
CA LEU A 927 14.37 -18.09 -0.15
C LEU A 927 13.81 -16.95 0.70
N MET A 928 14.66 -16.31 1.50
CA MET A 928 14.27 -15.11 2.22
C MET A 928 14.20 -13.95 1.21
N ARG A 929 12.99 -13.63 0.73
CA ARG A 929 12.79 -12.71 -0.41
C ARG A 929 12.84 -11.23 -0.07
N SER A 930 12.66 -10.90 1.20
CA SER A 930 12.69 -9.53 1.70
C SER A 930 13.18 -9.50 3.14
N PHE A 931 14.03 -8.52 3.42
CA PHE A 931 14.43 -8.11 4.75
C PHE A 931 14.57 -6.59 4.79
N ASP A 932 13.63 -5.94 5.47
CA ASP A 932 13.58 -4.48 5.62
C ASP A 932 14.14 -4.03 6.97
N VAL A 933 15.23 -3.28 6.92
CA VAL A 933 15.87 -2.68 8.09
C VAL A 933 15.29 -1.31 8.45
N SER A 934 14.51 -0.69 7.56
CA SER A 934 13.93 0.64 7.76
C SER A 934 12.76 0.63 8.75
N ALA A 935 12.12 -0.53 8.94
CA ALA A 935 11.02 -0.72 9.88
C ALA A 935 11.43 -0.75 11.37
N TRP A 936 12.73 -0.66 11.68
CA TRP A 936 13.23 -0.78 13.05
C TRP A 936 13.11 0.54 13.83
N GLU A 937 12.65 0.47 15.07
CA GLU A 937 12.48 1.63 15.98
C GLU A 937 13.81 2.36 16.29
N ALA A 938 14.95 1.67 16.18
CA ALA A 938 16.28 2.21 16.46
C ALA A 938 17.26 1.90 15.31
N PRO A 939 18.29 2.75 15.10
CA PRO A 939 19.25 2.56 14.02
C PRO A 939 19.96 1.20 14.13
N PRO A 940 19.89 0.33 13.09
CA PRO A 940 20.54 -0.97 13.10
C PRO A 940 22.06 -0.85 13.16
N ARG A 941 22.73 -1.83 13.80
CA ARG A 941 24.18 -2.01 13.68
C ARG A 941 24.47 -2.99 12.54
N ILE A 942 25.64 -2.88 11.90
CA ILE A 942 26.02 -3.81 10.83
C ILE A 942 26.04 -5.27 11.30
N ALA A 943 26.39 -5.53 12.56
CA ALA A 943 26.34 -6.88 13.12
C ALA A 943 24.92 -7.45 13.19
N ASP A 944 23.90 -6.62 13.41
CA ASP A 944 22.51 -7.06 13.53
C ASP A 944 22.01 -7.51 12.14
N THR A 945 22.21 -6.67 11.12
CA THR A 945 21.76 -6.95 9.75
C THR A 945 22.51 -8.12 9.11
N VAL A 946 23.83 -8.21 9.30
CA VAL A 946 24.64 -9.34 8.83
C VAL A 946 24.23 -10.65 9.52
N SER A 947 23.89 -10.60 10.81
CA SER A 947 23.46 -11.80 11.54
C SER A 947 22.14 -12.35 11.03
N VAL A 948 21.18 -11.47 10.68
CA VAL A 948 19.91 -11.89 10.04
C VAL A 948 20.18 -12.50 8.67
N MET A 949 20.88 -11.78 7.79
CA MET A 949 21.19 -12.23 6.43
C MET A 949 21.91 -13.58 6.37
N LEU A 950 22.76 -13.89 7.36
CA LEU A 950 23.56 -15.12 7.39
C LEU A 950 23.07 -16.15 8.41
N GLY A 951 21.97 -15.84 9.12
CA GLY A 951 21.49 -16.62 10.25
C GLY A 951 21.17 -18.06 9.87
N ASP A 952 20.21 -18.21 8.96
CA ASP A 952 19.76 -19.50 8.45
C ASP A 952 20.36 -19.85 7.07
N LEU A 953 21.08 -18.90 6.44
CA LEU A 953 21.71 -19.11 5.12
C LEU A 953 22.60 -20.35 5.12
N GLY A 954 22.27 -21.34 4.29
CA GLY A 954 22.94 -22.63 4.16
C GLY A 954 22.52 -23.73 5.12
N ASP A 955 21.50 -23.49 5.95
CA ASP A 955 20.81 -24.53 6.71
C ASP A 955 19.49 -24.88 6.00
N HIS A 956 18.47 -24.03 6.14
CA HIS A 956 17.19 -24.16 5.43
C HIS A 956 17.02 -23.09 4.33
N THR A 957 17.60 -21.91 4.54
CA THR A 957 17.57 -20.78 3.61
C THR A 957 18.71 -20.87 2.60
N VAL A 958 18.41 -20.70 1.32
CA VAL A 958 19.36 -20.80 0.19
C VAL A 958 19.78 -19.42 -0.31
N LEU A 959 18.84 -18.48 -0.38
CA LEU A 959 19.11 -17.09 -0.74
C LEU A 959 18.54 -16.15 0.31
N SER A 960 19.25 -15.05 0.53
CA SER A 960 18.87 -14.01 1.47
C SER A 960 18.90 -12.66 0.77
N MET A 961 17.74 -12.02 0.67
CA MET A 961 17.54 -10.78 -0.05
C MET A 961 17.39 -9.61 0.91
N MET A 962 18.15 -8.54 0.67
CA MET A 962 18.06 -7.30 1.42
C MET A 962 17.25 -6.28 0.63
N ASP A 963 16.32 -5.60 1.28
CA ASP A 963 15.51 -4.55 0.66
C ASP A 963 16.37 -3.31 0.37
N VAL A 964 16.43 -2.89 -0.89
CA VAL A 964 17.17 -1.70 -1.32
C VAL A 964 16.31 -0.84 -2.25
N ASP A 965 16.19 0.43 -1.90
CA ASP A 965 15.60 1.47 -2.74
C ASP A 965 16.69 2.45 -3.19
N PHE A 966 17.12 2.34 -4.45
CA PHE A 966 18.13 3.24 -5.02
C PHE A 966 17.59 4.64 -5.32
N ALA A 967 16.28 4.89 -5.21
CA ALA A 967 15.74 6.25 -5.24
C ALA A 967 16.15 7.07 -4.01
N LEU A 968 16.62 6.41 -2.94
CA LEU A 968 17.13 7.08 -1.74
C LEU A 968 18.59 7.51 -1.91
N PRO A 969 18.95 8.78 -1.59
CA PRO A 969 20.32 9.28 -1.73
C PRO A 969 21.35 8.46 -0.93
N GLU A 970 20.98 7.95 0.24
CA GLU A 970 21.85 7.13 1.09
C GLU A 970 22.16 5.78 0.45
N ALA A 971 21.17 5.13 -0.18
CA ALA A 971 21.37 3.85 -0.87
C ALA A 971 22.22 4.04 -2.13
N LEU A 972 21.87 5.03 -2.95
CA LEU A 972 22.59 5.36 -4.18
C LEU A 972 24.07 5.72 -3.94
N SER A 973 24.37 6.36 -2.79
CA SER A 973 25.75 6.72 -2.42
C SER A 973 26.50 5.64 -1.62
N GLY A 974 25.93 4.44 -1.46
CA GLY A 974 26.52 3.34 -0.69
C GLY A 974 26.58 3.58 0.82
N ARG A 975 25.84 4.58 1.34
CA ARG A 975 25.84 4.96 2.76
C ARG A 975 24.76 4.28 3.58
N ALA A 976 23.71 3.76 2.96
CA ALA A 976 22.64 3.07 3.66
C ALA A 976 23.10 1.72 4.25
N MET A 977 22.52 1.32 5.39
CA MET A 977 22.95 0.13 6.15
C MET A 977 22.71 -1.16 5.38
N ASN A 978 21.57 -1.27 4.68
CA ASN A 978 21.25 -2.36 3.77
C ASN A 978 22.34 -2.55 2.69
N VAL A 979 22.76 -1.48 2.01
CA VAL A 979 23.83 -1.52 1.00
C VAL A 979 25.18 -1.93 1.59
N ARG A 980 25.53 -1.43 2.78
CA ARG A 980 26.77 -1.83 3.48
C ARG A 980 26.77 -3.28 3.92
N THR A 981 25.59 -3.80 4.30
CA THR A 981 25.42 -5.21 4.67
C THR A 981 25.73 -6.11 3.48
N LEU A 982 25.24 -5.77 2.29
CA LEU A 982 25.53 -6.51 1.06
C LEU A 982 27.02 -6.54 0.72
N GLU A 983 27.73 -5.42 0.94
CA GLU A 983 29.20 -5.40 0.78
C GLU A 983 29.92 -6.34 1.76
N VAL A 984 29.40 -6.49 2.98
CA VAL A 984 29.96 -7.44 3.96
C VAL A 984 29.65 -8.89 3.58
N THR A 985 28.47 -9.17 3.01
CA THR A 985 28.01 -10.53 2.69
C THR A 985 28.26 -10.96 1.24
N ARG A 986 28.92 -10.13 0.44
CA ARG A 986 29.15 -10.40 -1.00
C ARG A 986 29.90 -11.70 -1.28
N GLY A 987 29.79 -12.22 -2.50
CA GLY A 987 30.65 -13.29 -3.00
C GLY A 987 30.54 -14.58 -2.19
N LEU A 988 29.35 -14.87 -1.65
CA LEU A 988 29.01 -16.15 -1.04
C LEU A 988 28.38 -17.11 -2.07
N PHE A 989 28.14 -16.63 -3.29
CA PHE A 989 27.56 -17.41 -4.36
C PHE A 989 28.33 -18.70 -4.64
N GLY A 990 27.62 -19.83 -4.66
CA GLY A 990 28.21 -21.14 -4.93
C GLY A 990 29.13 -21.71 -3.85
N MET A 991 29.18 -21.09 -2.66
CA MET A 991 29.85 -21.65 -1.49
C MET A 991 28.93 -22.61 -0.71
N GLU A 992 29.50 -23.55 0.03
CA GLU A 992 28.80 -24.36 1.04
C GLU A 992 29.02 -23.81 2.45
N ARG A 993 27.99 -23.91 3.31
CA ARG A 993 28.09 -23.52 4.72
C ARG A 993 28.77 -24.63 5.53
N LEU A 994 29.81 -24.25 6.26
CA LEU A 994 30.52 -25.12 7.20
C LEU A 994 29.97 -24.95 8.62
N ALA A 995 30.25 -25.95 9.47
CA ALA A 995 29.84 -25.90 10.86
C ALA A 995 30.55 -24.76 11.60
N SER A 996 29.84 -24.17 12.56
CA SER A 996 30.37 -23.09 13.38
C SER A 996 31.75 -23.46 13.97
N PRO A 997 32.71 -22.52 13.98
CA PRO A 997 34.04 -22.77 14.52
C PRO A 997 33.99 -23.24 15.96
N THR A 998 34.87 -24.18 16.33
CA THR A 998 35.00 -24.65 17.72
C THR A 998 35.90 -23.71 18.51
N VAL A 999 35.46 -23.33 19.71
CA VAL A 999 36.28 -22.49 20.61
C VAL A 999 37.26 -23.37 21.36
N ILE A 1000 38.55 -23.34 20.99
CA ILE A 1000 39.61 -24.12 21.64
C ILE A 1000 40.10 -23.46 22.92
N ARG A 1001 40.07 -22.12 22.97
CA ARG A 1001 40.54 -21.36 24.12
C ARG A 1001 39.67 -20.12 24.35
N LYS A 1002 38.95 -20.08 25.47
CA LYS A 1002 38.29 -18.86 25.97
C LYS A 1002 39.30 -18.02 26.76
N SER A 1003 39.38 -16.72 26.48
CA SER A 1003 40.05 -15.79 27.37
C SER A 1003 39.20 -15.60 28.62
N GLY A 1004 39.75 -15.85 29.81
CA GLY A 1004 39.05 -15.56 31.06
C GLY A 1004 38.96 -14.05 31.28
N SER A 1005 37.77 -13.49 31.11
CA SER A 1005 37.28 -12.41 31.96
C SER A 1005 36.45 -13.07 33.06
N ILE A 1006 37.02 -13.15 34.26
CA ILE A 1006 36.23 -13.38 35.47
C ILE A 1006 35.65 -12.01 35.78
N ASP A 1007 34.36 -11.80 35.56
CA ASP A 1007 33.65 -10.73 36.25
C ASP A 1007 33.66 -11.07 37.75
N GLU A 1008 33.92 -10.08 38.61
CA GLU A 1008 34.08 -10.24 40.06
C GLU A 1008 32.84 -10.82 40.78
N GLU A 1009 31.77 -11.16 40.07
CA GLU A 1009 30.51 -11.72 40.60
C GLU A 1009 30.20 -13.16 40.15
N GLY A 1010 31.06 -13.83 39.39
CA GLY A 1010 30.88 -15.27 39.09
C GLY A 1010 29.75 -15.60 38.11
N MET A 1011 29.30 -14.65 37.29
CA MET A 1011 28.41 -14.93 36.17
C MET A 1011 29.18 -15.40 34.93
N THR A 1012 28.60 -16.35 34.20
CA THR A 1012 29.11 -16.88 32.93
C THR A 1012 29.17 -15.78 31.87
N VAL A 1013 30.33 -15.61 31.21
CA VAL A 1013 30.48 -14.72 30.05
C VAL A 1013 29.53 -15.19 28.95
N GLU A 1014 28.48 -14.41 28.69
CA GLU A 1014 27.56 -14.64 27.57
C GLU A 1014 28.35 -14.65 26.25
N GLU A 1015 28.09 -15.63 25.39
CA GLU A 1015 28.65 -15.61 24.04
C GLU A 1015 27.96 -14.50 23.25
N THR A 1016 28.71 -13.49 22.84
CA THR A 1016 28.16 -12.31 22.16
C THR A 1016 28.59 -12.19 20.69
N THR A 1017 29.39 -13.14 20.18
CA THR A 1017 29.92 -13.09 18.82
C THR A 1017 29.41 -14.27 18.00
N LEU A 1018 28.77 -13.98 16.87
CA LEU A 1018 28.25 -14.94 15.92
C LEU A 1018 29.29 -15.20 14.81
N TYR A 1019 29.46 -16.46 14.42
CA TYR A 1019 30.43 -16.89 13.42
C TYR A 1019 29.75 -17.67 12.30
N LYS A 1020 30.08 -17.33 11.05
CA LYS A 1020 29.62 -18.02 9.84
C LYS A 1020 30.81 -18.31 8.94
N VAL A 1021 30.90 -19.55 8.46
CA VAL A 1021 32.01 -20.01 7.62
C VAL A 1021 31.45 -20.62 6.35
N PHE A 1022 32.00 -20.20 5.23
CA PHE A 1022 31.62 -20.62 3.90
C PHE A 1022 32.86 -21.10 3.15
N ARG A 1023 32.69 -22.10 2.27
CA ARG A 1023 33.78 -22.66 1.48
C ARG A 1023 33.33 -22.98 0.06
N SER A 1024 34.14 -22.65 -0.92
CA SER A 1024 34.10 -23.21 -2.27
C SER A 1024 35.36 -24.06 -2.53
N ARG A 1025 35.57 -24.50 -3.77
CA ARG A 1025 36.83 -25.15 -4.16
C ARG A 1025 38.02 -24.17 -4.13
N GLU A 1026 37.76 -22.89 -4.33
CA GLU A 1026 38.77 -21.85 -4.57
C GLU A 1026 38.91 -20.90 -3.38
N GLU A 1027 37.94 -20.88 -2.45
CA GLU A 1027 37.92 -19.88 -1.38
C GLU A 1027 37.31 -20.41 -0.08
N VAL A 1028 37.83 -19.93 1.07
CA VAL A 1028 37.19 -20.06 2.39
C VAL A 1028 36.95 -18.66 2.96
N ALA A 1029 35.71 -18.37 3.35
CA ALA A 1029 35.31 -17.10 3.97
C ALA A 1029 34.78 -17.31 5.40
N LEU A 1030 35.33 -16.58 6.36
CA LEU A 1030 34.83 -16.48 7.73
C LEU A 1030 34.28 -15.07 7.98
N ILE A 1031 33.04 -14.99 8.43
CA ILE A 1031 32.38 -13.76 8.85
C ILE A 1031 32.09 -13.85 10.34
N ALA A 1032 32.55 -12.86 11.12
CA ALA A 1032 32.27 -12.80 12.56
C ALA A 1032 31.62 -11.46 12.93
N ALA A 1033 30.46 -11.53 13.59
CA ALA A 1033 29.64 -10.38 13.97
C ALA A 1033 29.52 -10.28 15.50
N ASN A 1034 29.84 -9.11 16.08
CA ASN A 1034 29.78 -8.90 17.53
C ASN A 1034 28.46 -8.22 17.93
N LEU A 1035 27.52 -9.00 18.43
CA LEU A 1035 26.23 -8.51 18.93
C LEU A 1035 26.35 -7.84 20.31
N GLY A 1036 27.42 -8.14 21.04
CA GLY A 1036 27.65 -7.67 22.41
C GLY A 1036 27.98 -6.18 22.54
N LYS A 1037 27.94 -5.72 23.79
CA LYS A 1037 28.27 -4.32 24.16
C LYS A 1037 29.77 -4.07 24.37
N SER A 1038 30.58 -5.13 24.45
CA SER A 1038 32.03 -5.08 24.67
C SER A 1038 32.81 -5.54 23.45
N THR A 1039 34.07 -5.09 23.33
CA THR A 1039 34.98 -5.54 22.27
C THR A 1039 35.33 -7.02 22.44
N SER A 1040 35.31 -7.78 21.36
CA SER A 1040 35.76 -9.17 21.32
C SER A 1040 37.13 -9.27 20.65
N ILE A 1041 38.03 -10.11 21.16
CA ILE A 1041 39.32 -10.37 20.51
C ILE A 1041 39.34 -11.83 20.05
N ILE A 1042 39.47 -12.07 18.75
CA ILE A 1042 39.42 -13.41 18.15
C ILE A 1042 40.73 -13.74 17.42
N SER A 1043 41.13 -15.01 17.43
CA SER A 1043 42.22 -15.58 16.65
C SER A 1043 41.71 -16.83 15.95
N VAL A 1044 42.02 -17.01 14.68
CA VAL A 1044 41.46 -18.10 13.85
C VAL A 1044 42.57 -19.09 13.49
N GLU A 1045 42.35 -20.37 13.76
CA GLU A 1045 43.17 -21.50 13.32
C GLU A 1045 42.38 -22.33 12.28
N GLY A 1046 43.04 -22.83 11.24
CA GLY A 1046 42.43 -23.71 10.24
C GLY A 1046 42.51 -23.24 8.78
N PHE A 1047 43.00 -22.03 8.53
CA PHE A 1047 43.41 -21.60 7.18
C PHE A 1047 44.74 -22.27 6.78
N ASP A 1048 44.94 -22.51 5.48
CA ASP A 1048 46.16 -23.09 4.92
C ASP A 1048 47.37 -22.18 5.16
N PHE A 1049 48.54 -22.78 5.34
CA PHE A 1049 49.77 -22.11 5.75
C PHE A 1049 50.54 -21.46 4.61
N GLU A 1050 50.25 -21.84 3.36
CA GLU A 1050 51.02 -21.43 2.18
C GLU A 1050 50.36 -20.29 1.39
N SER A 1051 49.08 -19.96 1.65
CA SER A 1051 48.36 -18.90 0.93
C SER A 1051 48.03 -17.68 1.80
N ASP A 1052 48.04 -16.50 1.17
CA ASP A 1052 47.74 -15.24 1.84
C ASP A 1052 46.25 -15.14 2.23
N VAL A 1053 45.99 -14.65 3.44
CA VAL A 1053 44.64 -14.41 3.95
C VAL A 1053 44.35 -12.91 3.92
N SER A 1054 43.25 -12.51 3.28
CA SER A 1054 42.75 -11.14 3.31
C SER A 1054 41.74 -10.94 4.45
N TYR A 1055 41.67 -9.73 4.98
CA TYR A 1055 40.64 -9.36 5.95
C TYR A 1055 40.12 -7.94 5.72
N ASP A 1056 38.86 -7.73 6.08
CA ASP A 1056 38.18 -6.45 6.14
C ASP A 1056 37.44 -6.32 7.49
N LEU A 1057 37.72 -5.27 8.24
CA LEU A 1057 37.10 -4.96 9.53
C LEU A 1057 36.19 -3.74 9.40
N TYR A 1058 34.97 -3.88 9.91
CA TYR A 1058 33.91 -2.89 9.85
C TYR A 1058 33.48 -2.44 11.26
N ASP A 1059 33.21 -1.15 11.43
CA ASP A 1059 32.61 -0.61 12.66
C ASP A 1059 31.10 -0.87 12.73
N TYR A 1060 30.43 -0.45 13.82
CA TYR A 1060 28.99 -0.65 13.99
C TYR A 1060 28.10 0.03 12.93
N ARG A 1061 28.63 1.04 12.22
CA ARG A 1061 27.93 1.74 11.15
C ARG A 1061 28.17 1.07 9.79
N GLY A 1062 29.01 0.04 9.72
CA GLY A 1062 29.41 -0.61 8.49
C GLY A 1062 30.51 0.13 7.72
N TYR A 1063 31.22 1.09 8.34
CA TYR A 1063 32.40 1.68 7.71
C TYR A 1063 33.58 0.73 7.82
N LYS A 1064 34.26 0.48 6.70
CA LYS A 1064 35.53 -0.26 6.69
C LYS A 1064 36.61 0.56 7.39
N ILE A 1065 37.07 0.08 8.54
CA ILE A 1065 38.08 0.76 9.38
C ILE A 1065 39.48 0.18 9.23
N SER A 1066 39.61 -1.06 8.76
CA SER A 1066 40.90 -1.70 8.50
C SER A 1066 40.75 -2.80 7.46
N SER A 1067 41.74 -2.94 6.58
CA SER A 1067 41.86 -4.06 5.65
C SER A 1067 43.32 -4.44 5.43
N GLY A 1068 43.58 -5.64 4.92
CA GLY A 1068 44.93 -6.03 4.52
C GLY A 1068 45.08 -7.51 4.22
N TRP A 1069 46.32 -7.88 3.88
CA TRP A 1069 46.75 -9.26 3.63
C TRP A 1069 47.69 -9.72 4.74
N ARG A 1070 47.57 -10.97 5.19
CA ARG A 1070 48.38 -11.53 6.27
C ARG A 1070 48.79 -12.98 5.93
N SER A 1071 50.06 -13.27 6.19
CA SER A 1071 50.69 -14.56 5.93
C SER A 1071 50.95 -15.40 7.19
N SER A 1072 50.46 -14.97 8.38
CA SER A 1072 50.85 -15.59 9.66
C SER A 1072 49.70 -16.17 10.51
N TYR A 1073 49.97 -17.37 11.04
CA TYR A 1073 49.10 -18.34 11.73
C TYR A 1073 48.38 -17.88 13.02
N ARG A 1074 48.69 -16.71 13.61
CA ARG A 1074 48.25 -16.36 14.99
C ARG A 1074 48.10 -14.86 15.27
N GLU A 1075 47.40 -14.12 14.44
CA GLU A 1075 47.09 -12.72 14.75
C GLU A 1075 45.67 -12.54 15.28
N ALA A 1076 45.59 -11.78 16.37
CA ALA A 1076 44.35 -11.51 17.08
C ALA A 1076 43.65 -10.29 16.46
N PHE A 1077 42.43 -10.50 15.97
CA PHE A 1077 41.56 -9.46 15.44
C PHE A 1077 40.71 -8.87 16.57
N THR A 1078 40.58 -7.55 16.60
CA THR A 1078 39.74 -6.85 17.58
C THR A 1078 38.43 -6.47 16.92
N LEU A 1079 37.34 -7.12 17.34
CA LEU A 1079 35.97 -6.85 16.92
C LEU A 1079 35.33 -5.80 17.82
N LEU A 1080 34.90 -4.67 17.25
CA LEU A 1080 34.20 -3.63 17.98
C LEU A 1080 32.76 -4.06 18.32
N PRO A 1081 32.14 -3.52 19.38
CA PRO A 1081 30.70 -3.72 19.64
C PRO A 1081 29.87 -3.34 18.41
N GLY A 1082 28.98 -4.22 17.97
CA GLY A 1082 28.17 -4.03 16.77
C GLY A 1082 28.92 -4.14 15.44
N GLY A 1083 30.24 -4.37 15.45
CA GLY A 1083 31.08 -4.46 14.26
C GLY A 1083 31.20 -5.88 13.70
N VAL A 1084 31.76 -5.98 12.48
CA VAL A 1084 31.93 -7.24 11.75
C VAL A 1084 33.35 -7.34 11.19
N ILE A 1085 33.90 -8.55 11.12
CA ILE A 1085 35.10 -8.84 10.34
C ILE A 1085 34.81 -9.92 9.31
N VAL A 1086 35.35 -9.74 8.12
CA VAL A 1086 35.35 -10.71 7.03
C VAL A 1086 36.79 -11.13 6.81
N ILE A 1087 37.05 -12.44 6.79
CA ILE A 1087 38.37 -13.03 6.56
C ILE A 1087 38.24 -14.02 5.40
N ARG A 1088 39.07 -13.88 4.37
CA ARG A 1088 39.02 -14.73 3.16
C ARG A 1088 40.39 -15.31 2.82
N GLN A 1089 40.42 -16.59 2.48
CA GLN A 1089 41.60 -17.28 1.97
C GLN A 1089 41.29 -17.85 0.58
N LEU A 1090 42.13 -17.54 -0.40
CA LEU A 1090 42.09 -18.16 -1.72
C LEU A 1090 42.95 -19.44 -1.72
N HIS A 1091 42.47 -20.48 -2.38
CA HIS A 1091 43.19 -21.71 -2.67
C HIS A 1091 43.62 -21.69 -4.14
N ASP A 1092 44.92 -21.89 -4.38
CA ASP A 1092 45.53 -22.00 -5.71
C ASP A 1092 45.14 -23.29 -6.45
#